data_AF-A0A2A3HFW1-F1
#
_entry.id   AF-A0A2A3HFW1-F1
#
_cell.length_a   1.000
_cell.length_b   1.000
_cell.length_c   1.000
_cell.angle_alpha   90.00
_cell.angle_beta   90.00
_cell.angle_gamma   90.00
#
_symmetry.space_group_name_H-M   'P 1'
#
loop_
_entity.id
_entity.type
_entity.pdbx_description
1 polymer ?
#
loop_
_entity_poly.entity_id
_entity_poly.type
_entity_poly.pdbx_seq_one_letter_code
_entity_poly.pdbx_strand_id
1 'polypeptide(L)'
;MKKGIRIIGIVLAALLLLFFAACLIAPKFAGRYIEGHSREWIGRKIQIGSISFNPFRFTVRIENFDLFENDDTTKFVSFREFFVNVDPSCLLVGDICLSEVRMDSPFARVVKNGEHFNFSDILDRFAVSDSSADSSSSKLETLAEASETDSVQTQKSQGEKSPQEQSSSDAAGSALPLGISIRQIAVLSGNVIFEDGEVQSHLELKDFSVRVPEVYFSDKKTSAGLELSFASGGALKVFADYNMQQGNFGVRVKLSDFSMGAVQPYLKTALQFQDLSGKVGVDISATGNVKDVLSASVKGSVSVDDVVLTETSGKTLEVAHLGVGIGDVNLGKNRFVLDSLTLRRASAHFDLYKNSNNIQVFLTPKNSSGESGEQEFRDSVLAASVDSTAAKTLDTNSEKSPNDSLKNELSQTPSLQASLAKLSVSETKFTFNDNTIPGGFSYTVSGIALDASNIALDKQVSLLVHAALPHGGSVKVSAKMLPSDRTSLQANIDVKNVNMADFSKYSEHYTGYPLEAGSLGFASDNVIRHYEIDSRNNIDIYNLTVGDKPSDAKPEYTVPMKIALYILKDKDGKIAFDIPVKGNLQDPEFSYGKIVWQTLVNLLVKVALSPAKLIFGNSTPSDFAFDIAADDFTSEQYGIAQEWTKVLSLKPGSKLTVVQVYNPKKQQESFLRKMEKLEFYRAQTGKANLTPVERKAALEAKDDDAFKQFQETWKRPSDKELLEMLNRLAQQRNEKLQKILATQDGVSAQNLKVRLATAEERRSIGNKSVFRMSVQLP
;
A
#
# COMPACT_ATOMS: atom_id res chain seq x y z
N MET A 1 -46.59 -51.60 59.23
CA MET A 1 -45.87 -50.90 58.13
C MET A 1 -46.77 -50.09 57.17
N LYS A 2 -48.07 -50.42 56.95
CA LYS A 2 -48.91 -49.76 55.91
C LYS A 2 -49.42 -48.32 56.21
N LYS A 3 -49.55 -47.88 57.47
CA LYS A 3 -50.08 -46.54 57.82
C LYS A 3 -49.04 -45.42 57.71
N GLY A 4 -47.80 -45.66 58.16
CA GLY A 4 -46.70 -44.68 58.04
C GLY A 4 -46.34 -44.37 56.59
N ILE A 5 -46.30 -45.38 55.72
CA ILE A 5 -46.05 -45.22 54.28
C ILE A 5 -47.15 -44.40 53.60
N ARG A 6 -48.42 -44.53 54.02
CA ARG A 6 -49.54 -43.72 53.48
C ARG A 6 -49.46 -42.25 53.92
N ILE A 7 -49.12 -41.98 55.18
CA ILE A 7 -48.96 -40.61 55.68
C ILE A 7 -47.77 -39.93 55.02
N ILE A 8 -46.63 -40.62 54.92
CA ILE A 8 -45.45 -40.12 54.19
C ILE A 8 -45.82 -39.85 52.73
N GLY A 9 -46.55 -40.76 52.06
CA GLY A 9 -47.00 -40.56 50.69
C GLY A 9 -47.93 -39.35 50.49
N ILE A 10 -48.86 -39.11 51.42
CA ILE A 10 -49.76 -37.94 51.39
C ILE A 10 -48.98 -36.64 51.62
N VAL A 11 -48.04 -36.64 52.59
CA VAL A 11 -47.19 -35.48 52.86
C VAL A 11 -46.28 -35.17 51.66
N LEU A 12 -45.67 -36.18 51.05
CA LEU A 12 -44.85 -36.02 49.84
C LEU A 12 -45.67 -35.52 48.65
N ALA A 13 -46.89 -36.06 48.46
CA ALA A 13 -47.79 -35.59 47.41
C ALA A 13 -48.25 -34.14 47.63
N ALA A 14 -48.53 -33.74 48.88
CA ALA A 14 -48.89 -32.37 49.23
C ALA A 14 -47.71 -31.41 49.05
N LEU A 15 -46.49 -31.80 49.43
CA LEU A 15 -45.27 -31.03 49.21
C LEU A 15 -44.94 -30.89 47.72
N LEU A 16 -45.08 -31.96 46.94
CA LEU A 16 -44.93 -31.90 45.48
C LEU A 16 -45.98 -30.97 44.86
N LEU A 17 -47.25 -31.07 45.27
CA LEU A 17 -48.30 -30.19 44.76
C LEU A 17 -48.02 -28.73 45.10
N LEU A 18 -47.59 -28.43 46.34
CA LEU A 18 -47.18 -27.08 46.74
C LEU A 18 -45.96 -26.59 45.94
N PHE A 19 -44.98 -27.45 45.70
CA PHE A 19 -43.81 -27.13 44.89
C PHE A 19 -44.20 -26.81 43.43
N PHE A 20 -45.03 -27.65 42.80
CA PHE A 20 -45.52 -27.40 41.45
C PHE A 20 -46.39 -26.14 41.37
N ALA A 21 -47.25 -25.90 42.36
CA ALA A 21 -48.03 -24.66 42.44
C ALA A 21 -47.13 -23.43 42.60
N ALA A 22 -46.11 -23.50 43.47
CA ALA A 22 -45.11 -22.44 43.63
C ALA A 22 -44.34 -22.18 42.33
N CYS A 23 -43.92 -23.23 41.62
CA CYS A 23 -43.23 -23.13 40.32
C CYS A 23 -44.10 -22.46 39.24
N LEU A 24 -45.43 -22.58 39.29
CA LEU A 24 -46.35 -21.93 38.35
C LEU A 24 -46.70 -20.48 38.74
N ILE A 25 -46.72 -20.17 40.04
CA ILE A 25 -47.12 -18.86 40.56
C ILE A 25 -45.93 -17.90 40.67
N ALA A 26 -44.79 -18.38 41.17
CA ALA A 26 -43.61 -17.56 41.44
C ALA A 26 -43.09 -16.77 40.22
N PRO A 27 -43.02 -17.33 38.99
CA PRO A 27 -42.60 -16.58 37.80
C PRO A 27 -43.49 -15.37 37.50
N LYS A 28 -44.81 -15.50 37.69
CA LYS A 28 -45.76 -14.39 37.49
C LYS A 28 -45.60 -13.28 38.51
N PHE A 29 -45.29 -13.64 39.76
CA PHE A 29 -44.99 -12.68 40.80
C PHE A 29 -43.65 -11.99 40.55
N ALA A 30 -42.63 -12.75 40.15
CA ALA A 30 -41.30 -12.25 39.83
C ALA A 30 -41.34 -11.15 38.75
N GLY A 31 -42.08 -11.35 37.66
CA GLY A 31 -42.23 -10.34 36.60
C GLY A 31 -42.76 -9.00 37.13
N ARG A 32 -43.90 -9.01 37.84
CA ARG A 32 -44.48 -7.80 38.44
C ARG A 32 -43.56 -7.14 39.46
N TYR A 33 -42.86 -7.95 40.25
CA TYR A 33 -41.96 -7.45 41.28
C TYR A 33 -40.75 -6.74 40.68
N ILE A 34 -40.15 -7.32 39.63
CA ILE A 34 -39.04 -6.71 38.88
C ILE A 34 -39.47 -5.39 38.25
N GLU A 35 -40.62 -5.36 37.56
CA GLU A 35 -41.14 -4.12 36.95
C GLU A 35 -41.41 -3.03 37.99
N GLY A 36 -41.93 -3.40 39.18
CA GLY A 36 -42.23 -2.46 40.26
C GLY A 36 -40.99 -1.82 40.90
N HIS A 37 -39.87 -2.54 40.96
CA HIS A 37 -38.64 -2.10 41.64
C HIS A 37 -37.47 -1.79 40.70
N SER A 38 -37.63 -1.90 39.39
CA SER A 38 -36.53 -1.72 38.44
C SER A 38 -35.86 -0.35 38.54
N ARG A 39 -36.64 0.72 38.77
CA ARG A 39 -36.11 2.07 38.94
C ARG A 39 -35.28 2.23 40.20
N GLU A 40 -35.62 1.53 41.27
CA GLU A 40 -34.86 1.52 42.51
C GLU A 40 -33.53 0.79 42.31
N TRP A 41 -33.55 -0.38 41.67
CA TRP A 41 -32.37 -1.24 41.55
C TRP A 41 -31.39 -0.82 40.47
N ILE A 42 -31.88 -0.43 39.30
CA ILE A 42 -31.03 -0.13 38.14
C ILE A 42 -31.22 1.28 37.59
N GLY A 43 -32.11 2.09 38.18
CA GLY A 43 -32.41 3.45 37.74
C GLY A 43 -33.32 3.57 36.53
N ARG A 44 -33.66 2.45 35.89
CA ARG A 44 -34.36 2.42 34.61
C ARG A 44 -35.64 1.61 34.70
N LYS A 45 -36.59 1.95 33.84
CA LYS A 45 -37.83 1.21 33.68
C LYS A 45 -37.58 -0.10 32.93
N ILE A 46 -38.03 -1.21 33.50
CA ILE A 46 -38.11 -2.52 32.84
C ILE A 46 -39.58 -2.85 32.58
N GLN A 47 -39.86 -3.47 31.43
CA GLN A 47 -41.12 -4.13 31.13
C GLN A 47 -40.86 -5.58 30.68
N ILE A 48 -41.67 -6.51 31.16
CA ILE A 48 -41.56 -7.94 30.88
C ILE A 48 -42.94 -8.49 30.54
N GLY A 49 -43.10 -9.02 29.33
CA GLY A 49 -44.38 -9.61 28.91
C GLY A 49 -44.77 -10.85 29.73
N SER A 50 -43.89 -11.86 29.79
CA SER A 50 -44.14 -13.06 30.58
C SER A 50 -42.83 -13.70 31.09
N ILE A 51 -42.88 -14.27 32.30
CA ILE A 51 -41.85 -15.19 32.81
C ILE A 51 -42.55 -16.51 33.10
N SER A 52 -42.03 -17.61 32.55
CA SER A 52 -42.55 -18.94 32.78
C SER A 52 -41.44 -19.93 33.15
N PHE A 53 -41.77 -20.86 34.04
CA PHE A 53 -40.91 -21.97 34.42
C PHE A 53 -41.68 -23.27 34.26
N ASN A 54 -41.11 -24.23 33.52
CA ASN A 54 -41.67 -25.56 33.38
C ASN A 54 -40.88 -26.55 34.27
N PRO A 55 -41.42 -26.98 35.41
CA PRO A 55 -40.73 -27.86 36.35
C PRO A 55 -40.53 -29.30 35.85
N PHE A 56 -41.22 -29.74 34.80
CA PHE A 56 -41.03 -31.08 34.22
C PHE A 56 -39.87 -31.11 33.21
N ARG A 57 -39.72 -30.03 32.45
CA ARG A 57 -38.64 -29.88 31.46
C ARG A 57 -37.45 -29.09 32.00
N PHE A 58 -37.54 -28.52 33.20
CA PHE A 58 -36.56 -27.60 33.78
C PHE A 58 -36.17 -26.47 32.81
N THR A 59 -37.19 -25.88 32.17
CA THR A 59 -37.00 -24.77 31.23
C THR A 59 -37.52 -23.46 31.81
N VAL A 60 -36.75 -22.40 31.63
CA VAL A 60 -37.12 -21.01 31.95
C VAL A 60 -37.29 -20.27 30.63
N ARG A 61 -38.38 -19.51 30.52
CA ARG A 61 -38.62 -18.63 29.37
C ARG A 61 -39.05 -17.24 29.83
N ILE A 62 -38.41 -16.22 29.29
CA ILE A 62 -38.77 -14.81 29.44
C ILE A 62 -39.17 -14.29 28.06
N GLU A 63 -40.36 -13.72 27.92
CA GLU A 63 -40.89 -13.21 26.66
C GLU A 63 -41.12 -11.70 26.73
N ASN A 64 -40.78 -10.99 25.65
CA ASN A 64 -40.95 -9.55 25.46
C ASN A 64 -40.35 -8.73 26.60
N PHE A 65 -39.03 -8.77 26.74
CA PHE A 65 -38.30 -7.95 27.69
C PHE A 65 -37.90 -6.62 27.03
N ASP A 66 -38.19 -5.51 27.69
CA ASP A 66 -37.80 -4.16 27.29
C ASP A 66 -37.19 -3.43 28.50
N LEU A 67 -35.94 -2.98 28.35
CA LEU A 67 -35.26 -2.04 29.22
C LEU A 67 -35.21 -0.69 28.51
N PHE A 68 -35.75 0.35 29.14
CA PHE A 68 -35.83 1.70 28.58
C PHE A 68 -34.64 2.57 28.96
N GLU A 69 -34.39 3.61 28.16
CA GLU A 69 -33.52 4.73 28.53
C GLU A 69 -34.15 5.56 29.65
N ASN A 70 -33.40 6.55 30.15
CA ASN A 70 -33.86 7.49 31.19
C ASN A 70 -35.10 8.32 30.78
N ASP A 71 -35.46 8.35 29.50
CA ASP A 71 -36.67 9.00 28.99
C ASP A 71 -37.94 8.11 29.10
N ASP A 72 -37.82 6.90 29.64
CA ASP A 72 -38.89 5.90 29.83
C ASP A 72 -39.66 5.47 28.54
N THR A 73 -39.18 5.89 27.36
CA THR A 73 -39.87 5.72 26.07
C THR A 73 -38.98 5.07 25.01
N THR A 74 -37.71 5.46 24.94
CA THR A 74 -36.73 4.89 24.04
C THR A 74 -36.23 3.56 24.60
N LYS A 75 -36.19 2.52 23.76
CA LYS A 75 -35.66 1.21 24.16
C LYS A 75 -34.13 1.26 24.18
N PHE A 76 -33.54 0.89 25.31
CA PHE A 76 -32.10 0.71 25.45
C PHE A 76 -31.69 -0.72 25.06
N VAL A 77 -32.28 -1.73 25.71
CA VAL A 77 -32.04 -3.16 25.45
C VAL A 77 -33.39 -3.88 25.41
N SER A 78 -33.59 -4.78 24.45
CA SER A 78 -34.79 -5.63 24.41
C SER A 78 -34.52 -7.00 23.80
N PHE A 79 -35.42 -7.95 24.01
CA PHE A 79 -35.42 -9.23 23.30
C PHE A 79 -36.82 -9.84 23.24
N ARG A 80 -37.09 -10.62 22.19
CA ARG A 80 -38.37 -11.32 22.03
C ARG A 80 -38.50 -12.50 22.99
N GLU A 81 -37.48 -13.34 23.05
CA GLU A 81 -37.46 -14.52 23.91
C GLU A 81 -36.06 -14.77 24.46
N PHE A 82 -35.97 -15.01 25.76
CA PHE A 82 -34.81 -15.62 26.39
C PHE A 82 -35.23 -16.98 26.95
N PHE A 83 -34.56 -18.03 26.48
CA PHE A 83 -34.89 -19.42 26.78
C PHE A 83 -33.67 -20.13 27.37
N VAL A 84 -33.88 -20.79 28.50
CA VAL A 84 -32.85 -21.58 29.19
C VAL A 84 -33.41 -22.97 29.48
N ASN A 85 -32.64 -24.00 29.13
CA ASN A 85 -32.96 -25.39 29.43
C ASN A 85 -31.88 -25.99 30.33
N VAL A 86 -32.25 -26.40 31.55
CA VAL A 86 -31.35 -27.03 32.52
C VAL A 86 -31.55 -28.54 32.50
N ASP A 87 -30.47 -29.31 32.45
CA ASP A 87 -30.53 -30.76 32.61
C ASP A 87 -30.39 -31.13 34.11
N PRO A 88 -31.49 -31.52 34.78
CA PRO A 88 -31.47 -31.80 36.22
C PRO A 88 -30.71 -33.08 36.55
N SER A 89 -30.43 -33.96 35.57
CA SER A 89 -29.71 -35.20 35.83
C SER A 89 -28.26 -34.95 36.25
N CYS A 90 -27.66 -33.85 35.81
CA CYS A 90 -26.30 -33.44 36.20
C CYS A 90 -26.18 -33.07 37.68
N LEU A 91 -27.28 -32.63 38.32
CA LEU A 91 -27.28 -32.30 39.75
C LEU A 91 -27.02 -33.54 40.63
N LEU A 92 -27.30 -34.74 40.13
CA LEU A 92 -27.03 -36.01 40.83
C LEU A 92 -25.53 -36.35 40.91
N VAL A 93 -24.72 -35.74 40.03
CA VAL A 93 -23.26 -35.95 39.95
C VAL A 93 -22.50 -34.72 40.48
N GLY A 94 -23.20 -33.70 40.96
CA GLY A 94 -22.59 -32.47 41.48
C GLY A 94 -22.27 -31.42 40.42
N ASP A 95 -22.88 -31.52 39.23
CA ASP A 95 -22.65 -30.60 38.12
C ASP A 95 -23.91 -29.80 37.75
N ILE A 96 -23.73 -28.62 37.17
CA ILE A 96 -24.80 -27.83 36.57
C ILE A 96 -24.63 -27.85 35.04
N CYS A 97 -25.58 -28.48 34.34
CA CYS A 97 -25.58 -28.58 32.89
C CYS A 97 -26.71 -27.74 32.29
N LEU A 98 -26.33 -26.72 31.53
CA LEU A 98 -27.25 -25.96 30.69
C LEU A 98 -27.27 -26.65 29.31
N SER A 99 -28.40 -27.24 28.93
CA SER A 99 -28.56 -27.93 27.64
C SER A 99 -28.75 -26.97 26.47
N GLU A 100 -29.36 -25.82 26.71
CA GLU A 100 -29.59 -24.78 25.71
C GLU A 100 -29.70 -23.42 26.41
N VAL A 101 -29.02 -22.41 25.87
CA VAL A 101 -29.19 -20.99 26.26
C VAL A 101 -29.42 -20.21 24.98
N ARG A 102 -30.66 -19.74 24.77
CA ARG A 102 -31.05 -19.10 23.52
C ARG A 102 -31.65 -17.72 23.77
N MET A 103 -31.17 -16.74 23.02
CA MET A 103 -31.73 -15.38 22.98
C MET A 103 -32.19 -15.07 21.56
N ASP A 104 -33.44 -14.69 21.43
CA ASP A 104 -34.09 -14.48 20.15
C ASP A 104 -34.48 -13.01 19.97
N SER A 105 -34.08 -12.47 18.82
CA SER A 105 -34.27 -11.10 18.39
C SER A 105 -33.80 -10.06 19.43
N PRO A 106 -32.59 -10.18 20.00
CA PRO A 106 -32.10 -9.14 20.89
C PRO A 106 -31.84 -7.83 20.15
N PHE A 107 -32.09 -6.72 20.81
CA PHE A 107 -31.83 -5.39 20.33
C PHE A 107 -31.07 -4.59 21.39
N ALA A 108 -30.07 -3.83 20.96
CA ALA A 108 -29.38 -2.88 21.82
C ALA A 108 -29.13 -1.56 21.07
N ARG A 109 -29.33 -0.43 21.76
CA ARG A 109 -28.91 0.88 21.30
C ARG A 109 -27.80 1.41 22.20
N VAL A 110 -26.64 1.67 21.63
CA VAL A 110 -25.47 2.22 22.32
C VAL A 110 -25.19 3.60 21.76
N VAL A 111 -25.18 4.60 22.62
CA VAL A 111 -24.85 5.98 22.26
C VAL A 111 -23.63 6.41 23.04
N LYS A 112 -22.63 6.95 22.35
CA LYS A 112 -21.43 7.52 22.95
C LYS A 112 -21.45 9.04 22.78
N ASN A 113 -21.24 9.78 23.86
CA ASN A 113 -21.09 11.24 23.87
C ASN A 113 -19.84 11.60 24.69
N GLY A 114 -18.73 11.93 24.01
CA GLY A 114 -17.43 12.09 24.65
C GLY A 114 -16.98 10.77 25.30
N GLU A 115 -16.62 10.80 26.58
CA GLU A 115 -16.19 9.61 27.32
C GLU A 115 -17.34 8.78 27.91
N HIS A 116 -18.57 9.30 27.87
CA HIS A 116 -19.73 8.64 28.46
C HIS A 116 -20.56 7.89 27.43
N PHE A 117 -21.05 6.73 27.84
CA PHE A 117 -22.07 5.99 27.10
C PHE A 117 -23.45 6.28 27.69
N ASN A 118 -24.51 6.05 26.91
CA ASN A 118 -25.88 6.14 27.39
C ASN A 118 -26.15 5.25 28.61
N PHE A 119 -25.34 4.24 28.90
CA PHE A 119 -25.47 3.34 30.06
C PHE A 119 -24.43 3.57 31.18
N SER A 120 -23.61 4.63 31.10
CA SER A 120 -22.60 4.92 32.13
C SER A 120 -23.23 5.11 33.52
N ASP A 121 -24.43 5.67 33.60
CA ASP A 121 -25.24 5.80 34.83
C ASP A 121 -25.52 4.47 35.54
N ILE A 122 -25.70 3.39 34.77
CA ILE A 122 -25.87 2.03 35.32
C ILE A 122 -24.56 1.56 35.94
N LEU A 123 -23.44 1.73 35.24
CA LEU A 123 -22.12 1.30 35.72
C LEU A 123 -21.72 2.05 37.00
N ASP A 124 -21.91 3.37 37.02
CA ASP A 124 -21.57 4.22 38.16
C ASP A 124 -22.39 3.83 39.40
N ARG A 125 -23.68 3.51 39.23
CA ARG A 125 -24.52 3.03 40.33
C ARG A 125 -23.99 1.74 40.95
N PHE A 126 -23.54 0.78 40.14
CA PHE A 126 -22.98 -0.47 40.65
C PHE A 126 -21.59 -0.28 41.28
N ALA A 127 -20.77 0.62 40.74
CA ALA A 127 -19.47 0.96 41.33
C ALA A 127 -19.60 1.63 42.71
N VAL A 128 -20.60 2.51 42.90
CA VAL A 128 -20.86 3.17 44.18
C VAL A 128 -21.40 2.20 45.23
N SER A 129 -22.19 1.18 44.85
CA SER A 129 -22.66 0.16 45.78
C SER A 129 -21.54 -0.71 46.35
N ASP A 130 -20.51 -1.04 45.55
CA ASP A 130 -19.34 -1.80 46.02
C ASP A 130 -18.46 -0.98 46.98
N SER A 131 -18.30 0.33 46.74
CA SER A 131 -17.57 1.23 47.65
C SER A 131 -18.21 1.37 49.03
N SER A 132 -19.52 1.12 49.17
CA SER A 132 -20.23 1.17 50.45
C SER A 132 -20.16 -0.13 51.27
N ALA A 133 -19.61 -1.20 50.70
CA ALA A 133 -19.42 -2.48 51.38
C ALA A 133 -18.03 -2.66 52.03
N ASP A 134 -17.05 -1.80 51.70
CA ASP A 134 -15.66 -1.94 52.14
C ASP A 134 -15.16 -0.90 53.16
N SER A 135 -16.07 -0.19 53.83
CA SER A 135 -15.72 0.73 54.93
C SER A 135 -15.34 0.02 56.25
N SER A 136 -14.63 -1.11 56.18
CA SER A 136 -13.97 -1.74 57.34
C SER A 136 -12.49 -2.09 57.12
N SER A 137 -11.86 -1.64 56.03
CA SER A 137 -10.40 -1.71 55.89
C SER A 137 -9.80 -0.61 55.00
N SER A 138 -10.05 0.66 55.30
CA SER A 138 -9.27 1.77 54.71
C SER A 138 -9.13 2.92 55.69
N LYS A 139 -8.33 2.71 56.73
CA LYS A 139 -7.71 3.81 57.47
C LYS A 139 -6.21 3.70 57.29
N LEU A 140 -5.74 4.06 56.10
CA LEU A 140 -4.36 4.48 55.78
C LEU A 140 -4.28 4.82 54.28
N GLU A 141 -5.05 5.80 53.85
CA GLU A 141 -4.50 6.74 52.88
C GLU A 141 -3.62 7.69 53.67
N THR A 142 -2.32 7.73 53.40
CA THR A 142 -1.67 9.02 53.18
C THR A 142 -0.34 8.84 52.44
N LEU A 143 -0.22 9.58 51.34
CA LEU A 143 1.01 10.13 50.75
C LEU A 143 1.85 9.18 49.88
N ALA A 144 1.71 9.33 48.55
CA ALA A 144 2.81 9.13 47.62
C ALA A 144 2.56 9.92 46.31
N GLU A 145 2.72 11.24 46.37
CA GLU A 145 3.25 11.99 45.24
C GLU A 145 4.79 11.95 45.31
N ALA A 146 5.39 11.81 44.13
CA ALA A 146 6.72 12.29 43.72
C ALA A 146 8.02 11.60 44.21
N SER A 147 8.75 11.11 43.19
CA SER A 147 10.19 11.25 42.92
C SER A 147 11.28 10.47 43.70
N GLU A 148 12.12 9.86 42.86
CA GLU A 148 13.60 9.82 42.86
C GLU A 148 14.43 8.96 43.84
N THR A 149 15.33 8.21 43.18
CA THR A 149 16.75 7.92 43.51
C THR A 149 17.14 6.96 44.63
N ASP A 150 17.66 5.81 44.16
CA ASP A 150 19.06 5.35 44.30
C ASP A 150 19.57 4.67 45.59
N SER A 151 20.45 3.70 45.33
CA SER A 151 21.47 3.08 46.20
C SER A 151 21.17 1.84 47.08
N VAL A 152 21.52 0.66 46.51
CA VAL A 152 22.69 -0.20 46.85
C VAL A 152 22.71 -1.07 48.14
N GLN A 153 22.82 -2.39 47.85
CA GLN A 153 23.55 -3.52 48.49
C GLN A 153 23.20 -4.05 49.90
N THR A 154 22.95 -5.38 49.97
CA THR A 154 24.00 -6.35 50.37
C THR A 154 23.70 -7.79 49.89
N GLN A 155 24.78 -8.48 49.50
CA GLN A 155 24.94 -9.88 49.06
C GLN A 155 24.60 -10.89 50.19
N LYS A 156 24.41 -12.22 50.03
CA LYS A 156 25.25 -13.19 49.31
C LYS A 156 24.67 -14.62 49.46
N SER A 157 24.84 -15.44 48.41
CA SER A 157 25.41 -16.80 48.42
C SER A 157 24.59 -17.92 47.78
N GLN A 158 25.27 -18.54 46.81
CA GLN A 158 24.93 -19.70 45.98
C GLN A 158 24.94 -21.03 46.74
N GLY A 159 24.31 -22.04 46.13
CA GLY A 159 24.56 -23.46 46.39
C GLY A 159 23.78 -24.37 45.42
N GLU A 160 24.47 -24.92 44.41
CA GLU A 160 24.00 -25.97 43.49
C GLU A 160 23.51 -27.25 44.17
N LYS A 161 22.44 -27.88 43.63
CA LYS A 161 22.41 -29.27 43.09
C LYS A 161 20.97 -29.78 42.91
N SER A 162 20.69 -30.34 41.74
CA SER A 162 19.71 -31.44 41.54
C SER A 162 20.46 -32.78 41.70
N PRO A 163 19.81 -33.97 41.84
CA PRO A 163 18.41 -34.31 41.56
C PRO A 163 17.71 -35.24 42.58
N GLN A 164 16.37 -35.24 42.66
CA GLN A 164 15.57 -36.47 42.75
C GLN A 164 14.05 -36.22 42.78
N GLU A 165 13.33 -37.14 42.13
CA GLU A 165 11.88 -37.31 42.18
C GLU A 165 11.33 -37.36 43.61
N GLN A 166 10.32 -36.53 43.89
CA GLN A 166 9.28 -36.88 44.84
C GLN A 166 8.00 -36.13 44.50
N SER A 167 7.02 -36.92 44.08
CA SER A 167 5.61 -36.61 44.08
C SER A 167 5.15 -36.18 45.48
N SER A 168 4.58 -34.99 45.59
CA SER A 168 3.53 -34.70 46.56
C SER A 168 2.71 -33.52 46.09
N SER A 169 1.40 -33.75 46.06
CA SER A 169 0.34 -32.80 45.81
C SER A 169 0.42 -31.57 46.71
N ASP A 170 -0.18 -30.50 46.18
CA ASP A 170 -1.03 -29.52 46.86
C ASP A 170 -0.55 -28.07 46.81
N ALA A 171 -0.99 -27.41 45.74
CA ALA A 171 -1.44 -26.03 45.79
C ALA A 171 -2.75 -25.96 45.01
N ALA A 172 -3.83 -26.35 45.70
CA ALA A 172 -5.20 -26.16 45.26
C ALA A 172 -5.47 -24.66 45.11
N GLY A 173 -5.31 -24.13 43.90
CA GLY A 173 -5.99 -22.91 43.48
C GLY A 173 -7.47 -23.25 43.33
N SER A 174 -8.33 -22.57 44.10
CA SER A 174 -9.79 -22.74 44.14
C SER A 174 -10.41 -23.13 42.80
N ALA A 175 -10.66 -24.43 42.63
CA ALA A 175 -11.63 -24.92 41.65
C ALA A 175 -13.02 -24.67 42.26
N LEU A 176 -13.93 -24.09 41.48
CA LEU A 176 -15.33 -23.97 41.86
C LEU A 176 -15.86 -25.37 42.28
N PRO A 177 -16.61 -25.50 43.39
CA PRO A 177 -17.07 -26.80 43.90
C PRO A 177 -18.10 -27.52 43.02
N LEU A 178 -18.45 -26.99 41.84
CA LEU A 178 -19.42 -27.52 40.89
C LEU A 178 -18.84 -27.43 39.46
N GLY A 179 -18.91 -28.51 38.68
CA GLY A 179 -18.61 -28.46 37.25
C GLY A 179 -19.78 -27.81 36.49
N ILE A 180 -19.48 -26.77 35.70
CA ILE A 180 -20.49 -26.09 34.87
C ILE A 180 -20.25 -26.49 33.42
N SER A 181 -21.27 -26.94 32.70
CA SER A 181 -21.22 -27.14 31.25
C SER A 181 -22.38 -26.43 30.56
N ILE A 182 -22.10 -25.81 29.41
CA ILE A 182 -23.10 -25.08 28.63
C ILE A 182 -23.09 -25.63 27.21
N ARG A 183 -24.22 -26.20 26.80
CA ARG A 183 -24.50 -26.66 25.45
C ARG A 183 -25.42 -25.66 24.76
N GLN A 184 -25.24 -25.54 23.45
CA GLN A 184 -26.09 -24.77 22.53
C GLN A 184 -26.38 -23.35 23.01
N ILE A 185 -25.36 -22.50 23.06
CA ILE A 185 -25.56 -21.06 23.21
C ILE A 185 -25.90 -20.48 21.84
N ALA A 186 -27.07 -19.85 21.70
CA ALA A 186 -27.52 -19.28 20.45
C ALA A 186 -28.08 -17.87 20.65
N VAL A 187 -27.60 -16.92 19.86
CA VAL A 187 -28.25 -15.63 19.65
C VAL A 187 -28.78 -15.61 18.22
N LEU A 188 -30.05 -15.29 18.03
CA LEU A 188 -30.72 -15.33 16.72
C LEU A 188 -31.32 -13.97 16.38
N SER A 189 -31.13 -13.51 15.14
CA SER A 189 -31.77 -12.31 14.59
C SER A 189 -31.56 -11.04 15.42
N GLY A 190 -30.36 -10.87 15.98
CA GLY A 190 -30.04 -9.72 16.81
C GLY A 190 -29.80 -8.45 16.00
N ASN A 191 -30.09 -7.29 16.60
CA ASN A 191 -29.85 -5.97 16.01
C ASN A 191 -29.10 -5.07 17.00
N VAL A 192 -28.15 -4.28 16.52
CA VAL A 192 -27.42 -3.31 17.36
C VAL A 192 -27.35 -1.99 16.62
N ILE A 193 -27.70 -0.90 17.30
CA ILE A 193 -27.46 0.46 16.82
C ILE A 193 -26.35 1.05 17.69
N PHE A 194 -25.30 1.53 17.04
CA PHE A 194 -24.21 2.26 17.66
C PHE A 194 -24.17 3.68 17.08
N GLU A 195 -24.28 4.67 17.95
CA GLU A 195 -24.22 6.09 17.61
C GLU A 195 -23.08 6.75 18.37
N ASP A 196 -22.25 7.51 17.67
CA ASP A 196 -21.19 8.31 18.26
C ASP A 196 -21.50 9.78 17.99
N GLY A 197 -21.97 10.48 19.02
CA GLY A 197 -22.41 11.87 18.94
C GLY A 197 -21.26 12.86 18.75
N GLU A 198 -20.03 12.49 19.13
CA GLU A 198 -18.85 13.34 18.99
C GLU A 198 -18.46 13.50 17.52
N VAL A 199 -18.44 12.39 16.77
CA VAL A 199 -18.12 12.38 15.34
C VAL A 199 -19.36 12.34 14.44
N GLN A 200 -20.56 12.29 15.01
CA GLN A 200 -21.83 12.09 14.29
C GLN A 200 -21.86 10.80 13.45
N SER A 201 -21.32 9.70 13.99
CA SER A 201 -21.33 8.38 13.35
C SER A 201 -22.58 7.60 13.71
N HIS A 202 -23.11 6.83 12.75
CA HIS A 202 -24.23 5.91 12.94
C HIS A 202 -23.91 4.57 12.27
N LEU A 203 -23.82 3.52 13.07
CA LEU A 203 -23.55 2.15 12.64
C LEU A 203 -24.68 1.24 13.11
N GLU A 204 -25.28 0.51 12.18
CA GLU A 204 -26.35 -0.43 12.48
C GLU A 204 -25.95 -1.84 12.03
N LEU A 205 -26.04 -2.80 12.95
CA LEU A 205 -25.85 -4.23 12.73
C LEU A 205 -27.23 -4.89 12.66
N LYS A 206 -27.45 -5.69 11.61
CA LYS A 206 -28.73 -6.38 11.37
C LYS A 206 -28.57 -7.89 11.35
N ASP A 207 -29.58 -8.55 11.88
CA ASP A 207 -29.76 -10.00 11.83
C ASP A 207 -28.53 -10.80 12.28
N PHE A 208 -27.79 -10.29 13.27
CA PHE A 208 -26.61 -11.00 13.75
C PHE A 208 -27.00 -12.29 14.47
N SER A 209 -26.17 -13.31 14.30
CA SER A 209 -26.33 -14.59 15.01
C SER A 209 -25.02 -15.06 15.61
N VAL A 210 -25.11 -15.57 16.83
CA VAL A 210 -24.00 -16.20 17.55
C VAL A 210 -24.38 -17.65 17.79
N ARG A 211 -23.46 -18.57 17.54
CA ARG A 211 -23.65 -19.99 17.87
C ARG A 211 -22.41 -20.54 18.54
N VAL A 212 -22.58 -21.08 19.75
CA VAL A 212 -21.57 -21.85 20.49
C VAL A 212 -22.17 -23.23 20.78
N PRO A 213 -21.81 -24.27 20.01
CA PRO A 213 -22.42 -25.59 20.14
C PRO A 213 -22.22 -26.21 21.52
N GLU A 214 -21.02 -26.10 22.09
CA GLU A 214 -20.69 -26.62 23.41
C GLU A 214 -19.44 -25.92 23.95
N VAL A 215 -19.45 -25.64 25.26
CA VAL A 215 -18.30 -25.10 26.00
C VAL A 215 -17.67 -26.23 26.80
N TYR A 216 -16.42 -26.54 26.49
CA TYR A 216 -15.63 -27.54 27.19
C TYR A 216 -14.60 -26.90 28.11
N PHE A 217 -14.68 -27.21 29.40
CA PHE A 217 -13.68 -26.87 30.42
C PHE A 217 -12.58 -27.94 30.57
N SER A 218 -12.38 -28.75 29.53
CA SER A 218 -11.45 -29.89 29.50
C SER A 218 -10.38 -29.69 28.42
N ASP A 219 -9.66 -30.76 28.06
CA ASP A 219 -8.73 -30.78 26.93
C ASP A 219 -9.43 -30.78 25.56
N LYS A 220 -10.76 -30.76 25.52
CA LYS A 220 -11.54 -30.63 24.29
C LYS A 220 -11.58 -29.20 23.77
N LYS A 221 -11.80 -29.08 22.46
CA LYS A 221 -11.85 -27.82 21.72
C LYS A 221 -13.26 -27.23 21.75
N THR A 222 -13.40 -26.03 22.29
CA THR A 222 -14.62 -25.21 22.22
C THR A 222 -14.59 -24.37 20.94
N SER A 223 -15.65 -24.42 20.15
CA SER A 223 -15.78 -23.62 18.91
C SER A 223 -16.94 -22.64 19.04
N ALA A 224 -16.73 -21.40 18.61
CA ALA A 224 -17.74 -20.34 18.59
C ALA A 224 -17.75 -19.67 17.21
N GLY A 225 -18.95 -19.44 16.69
CA GLY A 225 -19.17 -18.71 15.44
C GLY A 225 -20.04 -17.48 15.67
N LEU A 226 -19.65 -16.36 15.07
CA LEU A 226 -20.41 -15.13 14.97
C LEU A 226 -20.55 -14.78 13.49
N GLU A 227 -21.76 -14.51 13.05
CA GLU A 227 -22.05 -13.98 11.72
C GLU A 227 -22.97 -12.77 11.85
N LEU A 228 -22.57 -11.64 11.27
CA LEU A 228 -23.33 -10.40 11.32
C LEU A 228 -23.27 -9.65 9.98
N SER A 229 -24.35 -8.94 9.66
CA SER A 229 -24.45 -8.10 8.46
C SER A 229 -24.57 -6.63 8.86
N PHE A 230 -23.91 -5.74 8.13
CA PHE A 230 -24.00 -4.31 8.35
C PHE A 230 -25.16 -3.72 7.55
N ALA A 231 -25.92 -2.79 8.14
CA ALA A 231 -26.98 -2.08 7.42
C ALA A 231 -26.45 -1.24 6.25
N SER A 232 -25.20 -0.77 6.37
CA SER A 232 -24.46 -0.04 5.32
C SER A 232 -23.90 -0.95 4.21
N GLY A 233 -24.09 -2.27 4.32
CA GLY A 233 -23.57 -3.27 3.39
C GLY A 233 -22.30 -3.96 3.91
N GLY A 234 -22.15 -5.23 3.49
CA GLY A 234 -21.07 -6.11 3.90
C GLY A 234 -21.44 -7.01 5.09
N ALA A 235 -20.53 -7.95 5.40
CA ALA A 235 -20.73 -8.92 6.47
C ALA A 235 -19.42 -9.24 7.20
N LEU A 236 -19.52 -9.50 8.50
CA LEU A 236 -18.42 -9.97 9.35
C LEU A 236 -18.74 -11.39 9.82
N LYS A 237 -17.79 -12.30 9.61
CA LYS A 237 -17.80 -13.65 10.14
C LYS A 237 -16.58 -13.84 11.03
N VAL A 238 -16.81 -14.27 12.26
CA VAL A 238 -15.75 -14.63 13.20
C VAL A 238 -15.92 -16.08 13.61
N PHE A 239 -14.87 -16.86 13.46
CA PHE A 239 -14.80 -18.23 13.95
C PHE A 239 -13.67 -18.30 14.96
N ALA A 240 -13.97 -18.75 16.17
CA ALA A 240 -13.00 -18.90 17.23
C ALA A 240 -13.02 -20.33 17.74
N ASP A 241 -11.84 -20.83 18.05
CA ASP A 241 -11.54 -22.18 18.45
C ASP A 241 -10.60 -22.08 19.65
N TYR A 242 -10.97 -22.67 20.79
CA TYR A 242 -10.18 -22.54 22.01
C TYR A 242 -10.14 -23.85 22.81
N ASN A 243 -8.95 -24.22 23.26
CA ASN A 243 -8.72 -25.31 24.20
C ASN A 243 -8.37 -24.72 25.56
N MET A 244 -9.27 -24.85 26.55
CA MET A 244 -9.12 -24.20 27.85
C MET A 244 -7.93 -24.73 28.66
N GLN A 245 -7.62 -26.02 28.56
CA GLN A 245 -6.54 -26.64 29.34
C GLN A 245 -5.16 -26.42 28.71
N GLN A 246 -5.04 -26.59 27.39
CA GLN A 246 -3.78 -26.39 26.67
C GLN A 246 -3.49 -24.91 26.41
N GLY A 247 -4.52 -24.07 26.38
CA GLY A 247 -4.41 -22.65 26.03
C GLY A 247 -4.29 -22.38 24.52
N ASN A 248 -4.42 -23.41 23.67
CA ASN A 248 -4.31 -23.26 22.23
C ASN A 248 -5.56 -22.56 21.67
N PHE A 249 -5.36 -21.58 20.80
CA PHE A 249 -6.45 -20.87 20.14
C PHE A 249 -6.25 -20.81 18.62
N GLY A 250 -7.37 -20.73 17.91
CA GLY A 250 -7.46 -20.36 16.51
C GLY A 250 -8.59 -19.36 16.33
N VAL A 251 -8.34 -18.25 15.67
CA VAL A 251 -9.35 -17.24 15.36
C VAL A 251 -9.28 -16.92 13.88
N ARG A 252 -10.41 -16.93 13.18
CA ARG A 252 -10.54 -16.44 11.82
C ARG A 252 -11.57 -15.32 11.77
N VAL A 253 -11.18 -14.20 11.18
CA VAL A 253 -11.99 -13.01 10.98
C VAL A 253 -12.11 -12.78 9.49
N LYS A 254 -13.34 -12.82 8.97
CA LYS A 254 -13.65 -12.51 7.57
C LYS A 254 -14.63 -11.34 7.49
N LEU A 255 -14.16 -10.22 6.96
CA LEU A 255 -14.95 -9.04 6.63
C LEU A 255 -15.10 -8.97 5.10
N SER A 256 -16.33 -8.97 4.61
CA SER A 256 -16.63 -8.94 3.16
C SER A 256 -17.40 -7.66 2.83
N ASP A 257 -16.93 -6.93 1.82
CA ASP A 257 -17.59 -5.74 1.27
C ASP A 257 -17.97 -4.67 2.31
N PHE A 258 -17.16 -4.47 3.34
CA PHE A 258 -17.45 -3.48 4.37
C PHE A 258 -17.30 -2.06 3.82
N SER A 259 -18.38 -1.27 3.89
CA SER A 259 -18.41 0.08 3.34
C SER A 259 -17.50 1.04 4.12
N MET A 260 -16.56 1.68 3.43
CA MET A 260 -15.69 2.72 4.03
C MET A 260 -16.47 3.95 4.51
N GLY A 261 -17.69 4.18 4.01
CA GLY A 261 -18.56 5.25 4.47
C GLY A 261 -18.91 5.14 5.97
N ALA A 262 -18.87 3.92 6.54
CA ALA A 262 -19.11 3.71 7.96
C ALA A 262 -18.00 4.28 8.87
N VAL A 263 -16.78 4.44 8.35
CA VAL A 263 -15.64 4.98 9.10
C VAL A 263 -15.28 6.42 8.71
N GLN A 264 -15.92 6.96 7.67
CA GLN A 264 -15.71 8.33 7.19
C GLN A 264 -15.78 9.40 8.30
N PRO A 265 -16.76 9.37 9.24
CA PRO A 265 -16.83 10.38 10.31
C PRO A 265 -15.57 10.42 11.18
N TYR A 266 -15.00 9.25 11.47
CA TYR A 266 -13.76 9.13 12.22
C TYR A 266 -12.56 9.65 11.42
N LEU A 267 -12.46 9.33 10.13
CA LEU A 267 -11.37 9.81 9.28
C LEU A 267 -11.38 11.34 9.12
N LYS A 268 -12.57 11.97 9.12
CA LYS A 268 -12.73 13.43 9.05
C LYS A 268 -12.20 14.18 10.27
N THR A 269 -11.88 13.49 11.36
CA THR A 269 -11.19 14.08 12.52
C THR A 269 -9.72 14.35 12.25
N ALA A 270 -9.08 13.50 11.45
CA ALA A 270 -7.64 13.57 11.14
C ALA A 270 -7.35 14.13 9.74
N LEU A 271 -8.30 14.02 8.80
CA LEU A 271 -8.09 14.31 7.37
C LEU A 271 -9.15 15.27 6.83
N GLN A 272 -8.77 16.12 5.87
CA GLN A 272 -9.68 17.03 5.17
C GLN A 272 -10.06 16.51 3.79
N PHE A 273 -11.30 16.04 3.66
CA PHE A 273 -11.87 15.58 2.38
C PHE A 273 -13.41 15.77 2.37
N GLN A 274 -14.01 15.83 1.17
CA GLN A 274 -15.46 15.95 1.02
C GLN A 274 -16.14 14.61 1.29
N ASP A 275 -15.68 13.57 0.62
CA ASP A 275 -16.31 12.24 0.65
C ASP A 275 -15.32 11.11 0.41
N LEU A 276 -15.62 9.93 0.96
CA LEU A 276 -14.83 8.72 0.83
C LEU A 276 -15.76 7.52 0.66
N SER A 277 -15.61 6.84 -0.46
CA SER A 277 -16.29 5.58 -0.73
C SER A 277 -15.29 4.49 -1.09
N GLY A 278 -15.73 3.24 -0.98
CA GLY A 278 -14.92 2.06 -1.21
C GLY A 278 -15.36 0.91 -0.32
N LYS A 279 -14.79 -0.26 -0.56
CA LYS A 279 -15.06 -1.49 0.18
C LYS A 279 -13.78 -2.00 0.81
N VAL A 280 -13.89 -2.52 2.03
CA VAL A 280 -12.80 -3.17 2.75
C VAL A 280 -13.08 -4.67 2.82
N GLY A 281 -12.09 -5.46 2.41
CA GLY A 281 -12.06 -6.90 2.55
C GLY A 281 -10.98 -7.32 3.56
N VAL A 282 -11.33 -8.22 4.47
CA VAL A 282 -10.37 -8.83 5.41
C VAL A 282 -10.67 -10.32 5.47
N ASP A 283 -9.65 -11.18 5.38
CA ASP A 283 -9.75 -12.60 5.70
C ASP A 283 -8.46 -12.98 6.41
N ILE A 284 -8.45 -12.87 7.74
CA ILE A 284 -7.29 -13.10 8.60
C ILE A 284 -7.56 -14.29 9.50
N SER A 285 -6.57 -15.18 9.63
CA SER A 285 -6.53 -16.25 10.61
C SER A 285 -5.31 -16.11 11.52
N ALA A 286 -5.52 -16.23 12.82
CA ALA A 286 -4.48 -16.26 13.84
C ALA A 286 -4.54 -17.58 14.60
N THR A 287 -3.40 -18.23 14.79
CA THR A 287 -3.29 -19.45 15.61
C THR A 287 -2.12 -19.34 16.57
N GLY A 288 -2.33 -19.69 17.84
CA GLY A 288 -1.29 -19.56 18.86
C GLY A 288 -1.68 -20.17 20.21
N ASN A 289 -0.97 -19.78 21.25
CA ASN A 289 -1.25 -20.19 22.63
C ASN A 289 -1.44 -18.95 23.50
N VAL A 290 -2.45 -18.95 24.37
CA VAL A 290 -2.75 -17.81 25.26
C VAL A 290 -1.64 -17.51 26.27
N LYS A 291 -0.75 -18.47 26.54
CA LYS A 291 0.44 -18.27 27.39
C LYS A 291 1.54 -17.48 26.69
N ASP A 292 1.51 -17.42 25.36
CA ASP A 292 2.49 -16.71 24.52
C ASP A 292 1.81 -16.18 23.25
N VAL A 293 0.93 -15.20 23.44
CA VAL A 293 0.10 -14.65 22.35
C VAL A 293 0.96 -13.99 21.27
N LEU A 294 2.10 -13.41 21.63
CA LEU A 294 2.99 -12.75 20.68
C LEU A 294 3.64 -13.73 19.70
N SER A 295 3.80 -15.00 20.06
CA SER A 295 4.29 -16.04 19.14
C SER A 295 3.20 -16.64 18.25
N ALA A 296 1.97 -16.12 18.30
CA ALA A 296 0.92 -16.51 17.37
C ALA A 296 1.34 -16.25 15.91
N SER A 297 0.94 -17.16 15.03
CA SER A 297 1.09 -17.01 13.58
C SER A 297 -0.18 -16.39 13.01
N VAL A 298 -0.03 -15.30 12.27
CA VAL A 298 -1.12 -14.58 11.60
C VAL A 298 -0.93 -14.69 10.09
N LYS A 299 -1.99 -15.09 9.39
CA LYS A 299 -2.02 -15.26 7.92
C LYS A 299 -3.32 -14.72 7.37
N GLY A 300 -3.36 -14.37 6.09
CA GLY A 300 -4.59 -13.91 5.47
C GLY A 300 -4.42 -12.88 4.38
N SER A 301 -5.43 -12.06 4.19
CA SER A 301 -5.40 -10.95 3.24
C SER A 301 -6.21 -9.76 3.72
N VAL A 302 -5.78 -8.57 3.31
CA VAL A 302 -6.50 -7.31 3.47
C VAL A 302 -6.59 -6.64 2.10
N SER A 303 -7.77 -6.18 1.71
CA SER A 303 -7.94 -5.40 0.48
C SER A 303 -8.82 -4.18 0.71
N VAL A 304 -8.59 -3.17 -0.12
CA VAL A 304 -9.54 -2.10 -0.37
C VAL A 304 -9.83 -2.04 -1.87
N ASP A 305 -11.11 -1.94 -2.19
CA ASP A 305 -11.64 -2.09 -3.54
C ASP A 305 -12.56 -0.91 -3.88
N ASP A 306 -12.51 -0.47 -5.14
CA ASP A 306 -13.33 0.62 -5.68
C ASP A 306 -13.28 1.91 -4.83
N VAL A 307 -12.09 2.27 -4.33
CA VAL A 307 -11.90 3.45 -3.49
C VAL A 307 -11.99 4.71 -4.33
N VAL A 308 -12.83 5.65 -3.90
CA VAL A 308 -12.92 7.00 -4.44
C VAL A 308 -12.89 7.99 -3.27
N LEU A 309 -11.83 8.77 -3.20
CA LEU A 309 -11.67 9.86 -2.25
C LEU A 309 -11.84 11.19 -2.99
N THR A 310 -12.84 11.96 -2.59
CA THR A 310 -13.12 13.29 -3.15
C THR A 310 -12.49 14.35 -2.25
N GLU A 311 -11.49 15.04 -2.76
CA GLU A 311 -10.82 16.14 -2.06
C GLU A 311 -11.75 17.34 -1.84
N THR A 312 -11.39 18.24 -0.92
CA THR A 312 -12.07 19.54 -0.73
C THR A 312 -12.13 20.38 -2.01
N SER A 313 -11.20 20.16 -2.93
CA SER A 313 -11.16 20.79 -4.27
C SER A 313 -12.23 20.25 -5.24
N GLY A 314 -12.85 19.10 -4.94
CA GLY A 314 -13.75 18.35 -5.84
C GLY A 314 -13.04 17.38 -6.78
N LYS A 315 -11.69 17.34 -6.81
CA LYS A 315 -10.93 16.34 -7.55
C LYS A 315 -10.92 15.00 -6.81
N THR A 316 -10.74 13.91 -7.55
CA THR A 316 -10.79 12.55 -7.00
C THR A 316 -9.42 11.85 -7.01
N LEU A 317 -9.17 11.10 -5.95
CA LEU A 317 -8.13 10.08 -5.84
C LEU A 317 -8.83 8.72 -5.90
N GLU A 318 -8.44 7.87 -6.85
CA GLU A 318 -9.15 6.63 -7.13
C GLU A 318 -8.22 5.42 -7.09
N VAL A 319 -8.67 4.31 -6.51
CA VAL A 319 -7.95 3.04 -6.51
C VAL A 319 -8.95 1.91 -6.72
N ALA A 320 -8.84 1.19 -7.84
CA ALA A 320 -9.74 0.07 -8.10
C ALA A 320 -9.47 -1.13 -7.18
N HIS A 321 -8.21 -1.40 -6.88
CA HIS A 321 -7.82 -2.48 -5.97
C HIS A 321 -6.45 -2.20 -5.36
N LEU A 322 -6.38 -2.23 -4.04
CA LEU A 322 -5.15 -2.32 -3.26
C LEU A 322 -5.26 -3.52 -2.33
N GLY A 323 -4.37 -4.50 -2.48
CA GLY A 323 -4.41 -5.76 -1.76
C GLY A 323 -3.07 -6.13 -1.14
N VAL A 324 -3.13 -6.66 0.08
CA VAL A 324 -1.99 -7.22 0.82
C VAL A 324 -2.29 -8.68 1.15
N GLY A 325 -1.45 -9.58 0.66
CA GLY A 325 -1.43 -11.00 1.03
C GLY A 325 -0.42 -11.21 2.15
N ILE A 326 -0.86 -11.83 3.24
CA ILE A 326 -0.08 -12.07 4.47
C ILE A 326 0.19 -13.57 4.56
N GLY A 327 1.43 -13.98 4.32
CA GLY A 327 1.84 -15.39 4.35
C GLY A 327 2.12 -15.89 5.77
N ASP A 328 2.79 -15.08 6.60
CA ASP A 328 3.05 -15.34 8.02
C ASP A 328 3.56 -14.07 8.72
N VAL A 329 2.82 -13.59 9.73
CA VAL A 329 3.27 -12.56 10.66
C VAL A 329 3.36 -13.18 12.05
N ASN A 330 4.51 -13.01 12.70
CA ASN A 330 4.78 -13.51 14.04
C ASN A 330 5.59 -12.48 14.81
N LEU A 331 4.96 -11.84 15.81
CA LEU A 331 5.56 -10.74 16.54
C LEU A 331 6.70 -11.21 17.46
N GLY A 332 6.52 -12.34 18.13
CA GLY A 332 7.54 -12.94 19.02
C GLY A 332 8.81 -13.35 18.30
N LYS A 333 8.73 -13.67 16.99
CA LYS A 333 9.89 -13.98 16.13
C LYS A 333 10.37 -12.78 15.31
N ASN A 334 9.76 -11.60 15.46
CA ASN A 334 10.00 -10.41 14.62
C ASN A 334 9.96 -10.73 13.12
N ARG A 335 8.98 -11.54 12.70
CA ARG A 335 8.90 -12.10 11.34
C ARG A 335 7.65 -11.59 10.62
N PHE A 336 7.85 -11.02 9.43
CA PHE A 336 6.83 -10.44 8.57
C PHE A 336 7.01 -10.96 7.13
N VAL A 337 6.22 -11.96 6.77
CA VAL A 337 6.23 -12.57 5.44
C VAL A 337 4.94 -12.19 4.73
N LEU A 338 5.06 -11.37 3.69
CA LEU A 338 3.96 -10.96 2.82
C LEU A 338 4.04 -11.73 1.50
N ASP A 339 2.92 -12.32 1.08
CA ASP A 339 2.84 -13.05 -0.19
C ASP A 339 2.71 -12.08 -1.36
N SER A 340 1.96 -10.99 -1.19
CA SER A 340 1.71 -10.03 -2.26
C SER A 340 1.40 -8.63 -1.76
N LEU A 341 1.81 -7.63 -2.53
CA LEU A 341 1.33 -6.25 -2.48
C LEU A 341 0.91 -5.86 -3.89
N THR A 342 -0.37 -5.61 -4.10
CA THR A 342 -0.95 -5.37 -5.43
C THR A 342 -1.70 -4.04 -5.47
N LEU A 343 -1.34 -3.17 -6.40
CA LEU A 343 -2.05 -1.93 -6.71
C LEU A 343 -2.49 -1.94 -8.18
N ARG A 344 -3.79 -1.78 -8.44
CA ARG A 344 -4.32 -1.80 -9.81
C ARG A 344 -5.23 -0.60 -10.06
N ARG A 345 -5.04 0.03 -11.23
CA ARG A 345 -5.82 1.19 -11.69
C ARG A 345 -5.93 2.27 -10.61
N ALA A 346 -4.79 2.67 -10.06
CA ALA A 346 -4.74 3.86 -9.21
C ALA A 346 -4.67 5.12 -10.07
N SER A 347 -5.41 6.15 -9.71
CA SER A 347 -5.38 7.47 -10.33
C SER A 347 -5.17 8.51 -9.25
N ALA A 348 -4.04 9.20 -9.32
CA ALA A 348 -3.71 10.25 -8.37
C ALA A 348 -3.23 11.52 -9.06
N HIS A 349 -3.36 12.64 -8.36
CA HIS A 349 -2.82 13.92 -8.78
C HIS A 349 -2.07 14.62 -7.66
N PHE A 350 -1.09 15.42 -8.06
CA PHE A 350 -0.39 16.33 -7.17
C PHE A 350 -0.55 17.74 -7.69
N ASP A 351 -1.21 18.59 -6.90
CA ASP A 351 -1.42 19.99 -7.22
C ASP A 351 -0.46 20.85 -6.40
N LEU A 352 0.51 21.46 -7.08
CA LEU A 352 1.46 22.39 -6.49
C LEU A 352 0.92 23.82 -6.57
N TYR A 353 0.99 24.54 -5.46
CA TYR A 353 0.70 25.96 -5.35
C TYR A 353 1.92 26.68 -4.73
N LYS A 354 1.92 28.02 -4.75
CA LYS A 354 3.09 28.82 -4.34
C LYS A 354 3.59 28.49 -2.93
N ASN A 355 2.68 28.23 -2.00
CA ASN A 355 2.99 28.01 -0.58
C ASN A 355 2.39 26.70 -0.02
N SER A 356 1.77 25.86 -0.85
CA SER A 356 1.09 24.64 -0.39
C SER A 356 0.91 23.61 -1.49
N ASN A 357 0.37 22.45 -1.15
CA ASN A 357 -0.10 21.45 -2.12
C ASN A 357 -1.33 20.70 -1.60
N ASN A 358 -2.01 19.96 -2.48
CA ASN A 358 -3.21 19.20 -2.13
C ASN A 358 -2.98 18.17 -1.01
N ILE A 359 -1.80 17.54 -0.93
CA ILE A 359 -1.47 16.56 0.12
C ILE A 359 -1.36 17.22 1.48
N GLN A 360 -0.72 18.39 1.57
CA GLN A 360 -0.66 19.18 2.80
C GLN A 360 -2.07 19.57 3.27
N VAL A 361 -2.92 20.06 2.35
CA VAL A 361 -4.31 20.40 2.67
C VAL A 361 -5.07 19.18 3.19
N PHE A 362 -4.92 18.03 2.53
CA PHE A 362 -5.56 16.76 2.92
C PHE A 362 -5.14 16.29 4.33
N LEU A 363 -3.86 16.44 4.68
CA LEU A 363 -3.29 16.01 5.96
C LEU A 363 -3.43 17.02 7.11
N THR A 364 -3.86 18.25 6.83
CA THR A 364 -4.06 19.26 7.87
C THR A 364 -5.36 18.98 8.61
N PRO A 365 -5.39 18.76 9.94
CA PRO A 365 -6.63 18.50 10.66
C PRO A 365 -7.56 19.73 10.64
N LYS A 366 -8.88 19.51 10.67
CA LYS A 366 -9.88 20.59 10.61
C LYS A 366 -9.79 21.60 11.78
N ASN A 367 -9.17 21.21 12.90
CA ASN A 367 -9.06 22.01 14.13
C ASN A 367 -7.69 22.67 14.33
N SER A 368 -6.76 22.57 13.37
CA SER A 368 -5.40 23.17 13.50
C SER A 368 -5.31 24.62 13.02
N SER A 369 -6.40 25.39 13.10
CA SER A 369 -6.40 26.82 12.75
C SER A 369 -5.67 27.65 13.80
N GLY A 370 -4.34 27.63 13.74
CA GLY A 370 -3.44 28.52 14.47
C GLY A 370 -2.06 28.48 13.80
N GLU A 371 -1.45 29.65 13.60
CA GLU A 371 -0.11 29.83 13.01
C GLU A 371 0.99 29.01 13.74
N SER A 372 0.72 28.52 14.94
CA SER A 372 1.60 27.64 15.74
C SER A 372 1.68 26.20 15.23
N GLY A 373 0.65 25.66 14.55
CA GLY A 373 0.64 24.26 14.10
C GLY A 373 1.53 23.98 12.89
N GLU A 374 1.73 24.99 12.03
CA GLU A 374 2.62 24.90 10.86
C GLU A 374 4.09 24.88 11.27
N GLN A 375 4.44 25.54 12.38
CA GLN A 375 5.80 25.58 12.91
C GLN A 375 6.11 24.31 13.73
N GLU A 376 5.18 23.81 14.55
CA GLU A 376 5.34 22.52 15.25
C GLU A 376 5.43 21.32 14.29
N PHE A 377 4.69 21.33 13.17
CA PHE A 377 4.81 20.27 12.16
C PHE A 377 6.14 20.35 11.39
N ARG A 378 6.60 21.56 11.03
CA ARG A 378 7.93 21.74 10.42
C ARG A 378 9.04 21.32 11.38
N ASP A 379 8.93 21.66 12.65
CA ASP A 379 9.93 21.31 13.67
C ASP A 379 9.94 19.82 13.99
N SER A 380 8.79 19.12 13.96
CA SER A 380 8.72 17.67 14.15
C SER A 380 9.18 16.86 12.93
N VAL A 381 8.87 17.31 11.71
CA VAL A 381 9.39 16.71 10.47
C VAL A 381 10.89 16.96 10.31
N LEU A 382 11.37 18.14 10.69
CA LEU A 382 12.81 18.44 10.74
C LEU A 382 13.50 17.63 11.84
N ALA A 383 12.94 17.56 13.06
CA ALA A 383 13.52 16.80 14.17
C ALA A 383 13.66 15.30 13.87
N ALA A 384 12.70 14.70 13.16
CA ALA A 384 12.80 13.30 12.71
C ALA A 384 13.93 13.05 11.69
N SER A 385 14.48 14.11 11.08
CA SER A 385 15.59 14.04 10.12
C SER A 385 16.97 14.36 10.71
N VAL A 386 17.06 14.90 11.94
CA VAL A 386 18.35 15.33 12.55
C VAL A 386 18.96 14.28 13.49
N ASP A 387 18.24 13.21 13.85
CA ASP A 387 18.72 12.26 14.87
C ASP A 387 19.66 11.17 14.30
N SER A 388 20.71 11.60 13.60
CA SER A 388 21.86 10.75 13.22
C SER A 388 23.22 11.43 13.40
N THR A 389 23.25 12.66 13.94
CA THR A 389 24.50 13.41 14.19
C THR A 389 24.91 13.51 15.66
N ALA A 390 24.13 12.97 16.60
CA ALA A 390 24.47 13.02 18.04
C ALA A 390 25.51 11.98 18.50
N ALA A 391 26.03 11.12 17.60
CA ALA A 391 26.97 10.05 17.97
C ALA A 391 28.46 10.40 17.73
N LYS A 392 28.83 11.68 17.58
CA LYS A 392 30.20 12.05 17.17
C LYS A 392 30.82 13.21 17.94
N THR A 393 30.64 13.23 19.26
CA THR A 393 31.56 13.91 20.18
C THR A 393 31.54 13.19 21.51
N LEU A 394 32.54 12.36 21.78
CA LEU A 394 33.07 12.03 23.11
C LEU A 394 34.22 11.03 22.90
N ASP A 395 35.40 11.58 22.61
CA ASP A 395 36.65 10.85 22.75
C ASP A 395 37.27 11.17 24.12
N THR A 396 37.90 10.14 24.70
CA THR A 396 38.89 10.15 25.80
C THR A 396 38.40 10.40 27.23
N ASN A 397 38.10 9.30 27.95
CA ASN A 397 38.90 8.88 29.09
C ASN A 397 38.55 7.47 29.57
N SER A 398 39.58 6.65 29.75
CA SER A 398 39.53 5.37 30.45
C SER A 398 39.11 5.59 31.89
N GLU A 399 37.99 4.97 32.30
CA GLU A 399 37.86 4.35 33.61
C GLU A 399 36.70 3.33 33.59
N LYS A 400 36.97 2.14 34.14
CA LYS A 400 36.05 1.00 34.18
C LYS A 400 34.76 1.38 34.91
N SER A 401 33.65 1.48 34.19
CA SER A 401 32.31 1.64 34.75
C SER A 401 31.59 0.28 34.81
N PRO A 402 30.82 -0.03 35.88
CA PRO A 402 30.22 -1.33 36.16
C PRO A 402 28.98 -1.63 35.30
N ASN A 403 29.07 -1.41 33.98
CA ASN A 403 27.94 -1.49 33.05
C ASN A 403 28.04 -2.63 32.02
N ASP A 404 28.99 -3.56 32.19
CA ASP A 404 29.09 -4.77 31.37
C ASP A 404 27.97 -5.80 31.66
N SER A 405 27.25 -5.64 32.78
CA SER A 405 26.13 -6.51 33.15
C SER A 405 24.83 -6.19 32.38
N LEU A 406 24.65 -4.94 31.93
CA LEU A 406 23.44 -4.50 31.22
C LEU A 406 23.53 -4.62 29.69
N LYS A 407 24.74 -4.81 29.12
CA LYS A 407 24.91 -5.06 27.67
C LYS A 407 24.56 -6.49 27.24
N ASN A 408 24.59 -7.45 28.17
CA ASN A 408 24.28 -8.85 27.85
C ASN A 408 22.76 -9.16 27.81
N GLU A 409 21.90 -8.35 28.42
CA GLU A 409 20.44 -8.58 28.40
C GLU A 409 19.72 -7.90 27.23
N LEU A 410 20.28 -6.83 26.64
CA LEU A 410 19.75 -6.18 25.43
C LEU A 410 20.10 -6.90 24.11
N SER A 411 20.80 -8.04 24.18
CA SER A 411 21.33 -8.77 23.02
C SER A 411 20.45 -9.93 22.52
N GLN A 412 19.21 -10.08 22.99
CA GLN A 412 18.32 -11.19 22.59
C GLN A 412 17.05 -10.76 21.83
N THR A 413 16.96 -9.53 21.34
CA THR A 413 15.83 -9.16 20.46
C THR A 413 16.00 -9.85 19.10
N PRO A 414 15.06 -10.71 18.66
CA PRO A 414 15.17 -11.37 17.36
C PRO A 414 15.26 -10.32 16.24
N SER A 415 16.20 -10.52 15.32
CA SER A 415 16.40 -9.62 14.18
C SER A 415 15.18 -9.63 13.26
N LEU A 416 14.85 -8.47 12.68
CA LEU A 416 13.69 -8.30 11.81
C LEU A 416 13.83 -9.17 10.56
N GLN A 417 12.91 -10.13 10.41
CA GLN A 417 12.80 -10.99 9.23
C GLN A 417 11.61 -10.51 8.38
N ALA A 418 11.85 -9.54 7.49
CA ALA A 418 10.83 -9.02 6.59
C ALA A 418 11.05 -9.47 5.13
N SER A 419 10.00 -9.97 4.49
CA SER A 419 10.02 -10.36 3.07
C SER A 419 8.67 -10.14 2.39
N LEU A 420 8.72 -9.87 1.10
CA LEU A 420 7.57 -9.71 0.20
C LEU A 420 7.81 -10.56 -1.05
N ALA A 421 6.98 -11.59 -1.27
CA ALA A 421 7.15 -12.51 -2.38
C ALA A 421 6.82 -11.87 -3.73
N LYS A 422 5.79 -11.02 -3.81
CA LYS A 422 5.41 -10.30 -5.04
C LYS A 422 4.97 -8.86 -4.77
N LEU A 423 5.50 -7.92 -5.55
CA LEU A 423 5.04 -6.54 -5.64
C LEU A 423 4.56 -6.28 -7.06
N SER A 424 3.33 -5.79 -7.24
CA SER A 424 2.78 -5.49 -8.56
C SER A 424 1.97 -4.20 -8.53
N VAL A 425 2.31 -3.28 -9.43
CA VAL A 425 1.57 -2.05 -9.73
C VAL A 425 1.20 -2.11 -11.21
N SER A 426 -0.06 -1.84 -11.54
CA SER A 426 -0.54 -1.94 -12.92
C SER A 426 -1.61 -0.91 -13.25
N GLU A 427 -1.59 -0.46 -14.51
CA GLU A 427 -2.61 0.46 -15.07
C GLU A 427 -2.76 1.77 -14.27
N THR A 428 -1.70 2.21 -13.60
CA THR A 428 -1.72 3.39 -12.74
C THR A 428 -1.48 4.67 -13.55
N LYS A 429 -2.16 5.74 -13.16
CA LYS A 429 -2.06 7.09 -13.73
C LYS A 429 -1.68 8.08 -12.62
N PHE A 430 -0.81 9.01 -12.97
CA PHE A 430 -0.42 10.12 -12.11
C PHE A 430 -0.45 11.43 -12.91
N THR A 431 -1.08 12.46 -12.37
CA THR A 431 -1.10 13.80 -12.97
C THR A 431 -0.42 14.81 -12.05
N PHE A 432 0.64 15.44 -12.54
CA PHE A 432 1.26 16.57 -11.86
C PHE A 432 0.67 17.87 -12.41
N ASN A 433 0.16 18.72 -11.52
CA ASN A 433 -0.34 20.05 -11.86
C ASN A 433 0.48 21.10 -11.10
N ASP A 434 1.15 21.97 -11.83
CA ASP A 434 1.87 23.10 -11.25
C ASP A 434 1.12 24.39 -11.52
N ASN A 435 0.57 24.98 -10.46
CA ASN A 435 -0.13 26.26 -10.49
C ASN A 435 0.76 27.43 -10.05
N THR A 436 2.07 27.22 -9.86
CA THR A 436 3.03 28.26 -9.47
C THR A 436 3.46 29.13 -10.65
N ILE A 437 3.35 28.61 -11.88
CA ILE A 437 3.70 29.32 -13.11
C ILE A 437 2.45 29.95 -13.78
N PRO A 438 2.58 31.11 -14.44
CA PRO A 438 1.48 31.73 -15.18
C PRO A 438 0.89 30.80 -16.25
N GLY A 439 -0.44 30.64 -16.24
CA GLY A 439 -1.16 29.76 -17.15
C GLY A 439 -1.21 28.29 -16.73
N GLY A 440 -0.50 27.92 -15.66
CA GLY A 440 -0.44 26.56 -15.13
C GLY A 440 0.28 25.56 -16.04
N PHE A 441 0.63 24.42 -15.46
CA PHE A 441 1.17 23.26 -16.17
C PHE A 441 0.48 22.00 -15.68
N SER A 442 0.13 21.09 -16.59
CA SER A 442 -0.44 19.79 -16.26
C SER A 442 0.21 18.72 -17.11
N TYR A 443 0.74 17.67 -16.46
CA TYR A 443 1.40 16.58 -17.14
C TYR A 443 0.96 15.25 -16.56
N THR A 444 0.44 14.39 -17.43
CA THR A 444 -0.12 13.10 -17.04
C THR A 444 0.78 11.97 -17.50
N VAL A 445 1.28 11.21 -16.54
CA VAL A 445 1.96 9.93 -16.77
C VAL A 445 0.94 8.81 -16.60
N SER A 446 0.88 7.90 -17.56
CA SER A 446 -0.13 6.84 -17.61
C SER A 446 0.50 5.46 -17.80
N GLY A 447 -0.27 4.40 -17.53
CA GLY A 447 0.23 3.04 -17.70
C GLY A 447 1.45 2.73 -16.83
N ILE A 448 1.55 3.37 -15.67
CA ILE A 448 2.62 3.12 -14.70
C ILE A 448 2.47 1.67 -14.23
N ALA A 449 3.50 0.88 -14.50
CA ALA A 449 3.58 -0.52 -14.14
C ALA A 449 4.92 -0.82 -13.47
N LEU A 450 4.87 -1.62 -12.41
CA LEU A 450 6.04 -2.11 -11.68
C LEU A 450 5.78 -3.56 -11.28
N ASP A 451 6.73 -4.43 -11.59
CA ASP A 451 6.74 -5.79 -11.05
C ASP A 451 8.08 -6.07 -10.37
N ALA A 452 8.01 -6.65 -9.17
CA ALA A 452 9.16 -7.13 -8.43
C ALA A 452 8.78 -8.39 -7.64
N SER A 453 9.77 -9.24 -7.36
CA SER A 453 9.54 -10.51 -6.67
C SER A 453 10.69 -10.86 -5.74
N ASN A 454 10.42 -11.67 -4.73
CA ASN A 454 11.39 -12.15 -3.74
C ASN A 454 12.16 -11.00 -3.05
N ILE A 455 11.44 -9.96 -2.64
CA ILE A 455 12.01 -8.81 -1.93
C ILE A 455 12.26 -9.23 -0.47
N ALA A 456 13.49 -9.12 -0.01
CA ALA A 456 13.85 -9.34 1.39
C ALA A 456 14.91 -8.32 1.80
N LEU A 457 14.99 -8.00 3.09
CA LEU A 457 15.91 -6.96 3.59
C LEU A 457 17.37 -7.24 3.22
N ASP A 458 17.78 -8.50 3.31
CA ASP A 458 19.15 -9.00 3.13
C ASP A 458 19.47 -9.43 1.69
N LYS A 459 18.52 -9.28 0.74
CA LYS A 459 18.69 -9.71 -0.66
C LYS A 459 18.63 -8.53 -1.61
N GLN A 460 19.53 -8.52 -2.58
CA GLN A 460 19.46 -7.56 -3.68
C GLN A 460 18.18 -7.81 -4.50
N VAL A 461 17.38 -6.77 -4.66
CA VAL A 461 16.16 -6.76 -5.48
C VAL A 461 16.40 -6.00 -6.77
N SER A 462 15.81 -6.49 -7.87
CA SER A 462 15.72 -5.75 -9.13
C SER A 462 14.30 -5.24 -9.32
N LEU A 463 14.15 -3.95 -9.59
CA LEU A 463 12.88 -3.28 -9.86
C LEU A 463 12.86 -2.85 -11.32
N LEU A 464 11.70 -2.97 -11.96
CA LEU A 464 11.48 -2.52 -13.32
C LEU A 464 10.18 -1.72 -13.37
N VAL A 465 10.29 -0.43 -13.66
CA VAL A 465 9.17 0.49 -13.84
C VAL A 465 9.06 0.86 -15.32
N HIS A 466 7.84 0.86 -15.82
CA HIS A 466 7.51 1.40 -17.14
C HIS A 466 6.35 2.37 -17.02
N ALA A 467 6.35 3.44 -17.80
CA ALA A 467 5.19 4.29 -17.97
C ALA A 467 5.16 4.95 -19.36
N ALA A 468 3.97 5.34 -19.78
CA ALA A 468 3.70 6.12 -20.99
C ALA A 468 3.57 7.60 -20.63
N LEU A 469 4.21 8.43 -21.43
CA LEU A 469 4.11 9.88 -21.38
C LEU A 469 3.17 10.36 -22.51
N PRO A 470 2.64 11.59 -22.45
CA PRO A 470 1.83 12.17 -23.52
C PRO A 470 2.54 12.13 -24.88
N HIS A 471 1.75 12.21 -25.95
CA HIS A 471 2.24 12.32 -27.33
C HIS A 471 3.16 11.17 -27.80
N GLY A 472 3.10 10.01 -27.15
CA GLY A 472 3.90 8.83 -27.53
C GLY A 472 5.27 8.76 -26.86
N GLY A 473 5.51 9.57 -25.82
CA GLY A 473 6.70 9.44 -24.99
C GLY A 473 6.64 8.23 -24.06
N SER A 474 7.78 7.80 -23.56
CA SER A 474 7.86 6.67 -22.61
C SER A 474 9.01 6.82 -21.64
N VAL A 475 8.86 6.20 -20.47
CA VAL A 475 9.92 6.07 -19.47
C VAL A 475 10.04 4.61 -19.04
N LYS A 476 11.28 4.18 -18.90
CA LYS A 476 11.67 2.90 -18.31
C LYS A 476 12.72 3.18 -17.25
N VAL A 477 12.51 2.66 -16.05
CA VAL A 477 13.48 2.72 -14.96
C VAL A 477 13.77 1.30 -14.51
N SER A 478 15.04 0.94 -14.46
CA SER A 478 15.46 -0.31 -13.82
C SER A 478 16.40 0.01 -12.67
N ALA A 479 16.14 -0.57 -11.50
CA ALA A 479 16.92 -0.33 -10.31
C ALA A 479 17.36 -1.66 -9.69
N LYS A 480 18.56 -1.68 -9.14
CA LYS A 480 19.07 -2.75 -8.27
C LYS A 480 19.48 -2.14 -6.96
N MET A 481 18.90 -2.65 -5.87
CA MET A 481 19.18 -2.18 -4.53
C MET A 481 19.13 -3.33 -3.53
N LEU A 482 19.79 -3.15 -2.40
CA LEU A 482 19.63 -4.00 -1.23
C LEU A 482 18.72 -3.24 -0.25
N PRO A 483 17.51 -3.71 0.10
CA PRO A 483 16.59 -2.92 0.92
C PRO A 483 17.14 -2.51 2.30
N SER A 484 18.06 -3.30 2.87
CA SER A 484 18.76 -2.93 4.11
C SER A 484 19.84 -1.86 3.93
N ASP A 485 20.31 -1.60 2.70
CA ASP A 485 21.29 -0.56 2.38
C ASP A 485 20.62 0.63 1.71
N ARG A 486 20.47 1.72 2.46
CA ARG A 486 19.89 2.98 1.98
C ARG A 486 20.92 3.90 1.31
N THR A 487 22.18 3.50 1.26
CA THR A 487 23.33 4.32 0.83
C THR A 487 23.84 3.96 -0.55
N SER A 488 23.45 2.79 -1.08
CA SER A 488 23.87 2.31 -2.40
C SER A 488 22.68 1.92 -3.27
N LEU A 489 22.76 2.30 -4.54
CA LEU A 489 21.71 2.06 -5.54
C LEU A 489 22.35 2.02 -6.92
N GLN A 490 21.93 1.08 -7.76
CA GLN A 490 22.23 1.15 -9.19
C GLN A 490 20.92 1.36 -9.94
N ALA A 491 20.82 2.44 -10.71
CA ALA A 491 19.60 2.76 -11.45
C ALA A 491 19.93 3.17 -12.88
N ASN A 492 19.24 2.54 -13.83
CA ASN A 492 19.20 2.99 -15.21
C ASN A 492 17.84 3.63 -15.49
N ILE A 493 17.86 4.79 -16.15
CA ILE A 493 16.68 5.54 -16.58
C ILE A 493 16.78 5.67 -18.10
N ASP A 494 15.71 5.34 -18.81
CA ASP A 494 15.59 5.46 -20.27
C ASP A 494 14.27 6.14 -20.59
N VAL A 495 14.35 7.38 -21.04
CA VAL A 495 13.23 8.25 -21.40
C VAL A 495 13.33 8.52 -22.90
N LYS A 496 12.22 8.33 -23.61
CA LYS A 496 12.18 8.49 -25.07
C LYS A 496 11.00 9.34 -25.49
N ASN A 497 11.23 10.10 -26.55
CA ASN A 497 10.19 10.77 -27.31
C ASN A 497 9.32 11.71 -26.46
N VAL A 498 9.96 12.45 -25.56
CA VAL A 498 9.30 13.49 -24.79
C VAL A 498 9.04 14.68 -25.72
N ASN A 499 7.77 15.02 -25.91
CA ASN A 499 7.39 16.17 -26.71
C ASN A 499 7.76 17.47 -25.97
N MET A 500 8.67 18.25 -26.55
CA MET A 500 9.17 19.48 -25.94
C MET A 500 8.11 20.58 -25.91
N ALA A 501 7.11 20.55 -26.79
CA ALA A 501 5.99 21.51 -26.77
C ALA A 501 5.17 21.41 -25.47
N ASP A 502 5.12 20.25 -24.83
CA ASP A 502 4.42 20.04 -23.55
C ASP A 502 5.01 20.92 -22.44
N PHE A 503 6.30 21.29 -22.55
CA PHE A 503 7.03 22.10 -21.56
C PHE A 503 7.13 23.57 -21.97
N SER A 504 6.37 24.01 -22.97
CA SER A 504 6.41 25.37 -23.49
C SER A 504 6.19 26.42 -22.40
N LYS A 505 5.28 26.17 -21.45
CA LYS A 505 4.97 27.11 -20.35
C LYS A 505 6.13 27.31 -19.39
N TYR A 506 6.88 26.26 -19.09
CA TYR A 506 8.11 26.39 -18.31
C TYR A 506 9.18 27.17 -19.08
N SER A 507 9.39 26.85 -20.36
CA SER A 507 10.39 27.57 -21.16
C SER A 507 10.05 29.06 -21.32
N GLU A 508 8.77 29.38 -21.52
CA GLU A 508 8.26 30.76 -21.57
C GLU A 508 8.48 31.47 -20.22
N HIS A 509 8.15 30.82 -19.10
CA HIS A 509 8.32 31.38 -17.76
C HIS A 509 9.79 31.64 -17.39
N TYR A 510 10.69 30.70 -17.69
CA TYR A 510 12.09 30.80 -17.29
C TYR A 510 12.96 31.55 -18.30
N THR A 511 12.72 31.42 -19.60
CA THR A 511 13.60 31.98 -20.65
C THR A 511 12.94 33.08 -21.48
N GLY A 512 11.60 33.13 -21.47
CA GLY A 512 10.80 34.06 -22.28
C GLY A 512 10.44 33.50 -23.65
N TYR A 513 10.89 32.29 -23.98
CA TYR A 513 10.67 31.69 -25.30
C TYR A 513 9.85 30.40 -25.16
N PRO A 514 8.63 30.33 -25.71
CA PRO A 514 7.83 29.10 -25.72
C PRO A 514 8.50 28.04 -26.62
N LEU A 515 8.34 26.77 -26.25
CA LEU A 515 8.80 25.64 -27.08
C LEU A 515 7.68 25.27 -28.05
N GLU A 516 7.97 25.30 -29.35
CA GLU A 516 6.96 25.02 -30.38
C GLU A 516 7.01 23.58 -30.88
N ALA A 517 8.20 23.00 -30.93
CA ALA A 517 8.42 21.63 -31.37
C ALA A 517 9.72 21.06 -30.79
N GLY A 518 9.85 19.75 -30.88
CA GLY A 518 11.07 19.02 -30.57
C GLY A 518 10.77 17.71 -29.85
N SER A 519 11.66 16.75 -30.02
CA SER A 519 11.59 15.46 -29.33
C SER A 519 12.85 15.23 -28.52
N LEU A 520 12.69 15.00 -27.21
CA LEU A 520 13.76 14.73 -26.26
C LEU A 520 13.84 13.24 -25.93
N GLY A 521 15.07 12.74 -25.90
CA GLY A 521 15.48 11.50 -25.28
C GLY A 521 16.48 11.77 -24.17
N PHE A 522 16.41 10.94 -23.14
CA PHE A 522 17.30 10.98 -22.01
C PHE A 522 17.61 9.56 -21.56
N ALA A 523 18.89 9.21 -21.50
CA ALA A 523 19.33 7.95 -20.95
C ALA A 523 20.37 8.20 -19.86
N SER A 524 20.20 7.55 -18.71
CA SER A 524 21.07 7.75 -17.56
C SER A 524 21.43 6.44 -16.88
N ASP A 525 22.72 6.24 -16.64
CA ASP A 525 23.25 5.16 -15.81
C ASP A 525 23.82 5.73 -14.53
N ASN A 526 23.22 5.34 -13.39
CA ASN A 526 23.53 5.87 -12.08
C ASN A 526 24.04 4.75 -11.18
N VAL A 527 25.21 4.94 -10.60
CA VAL A 527 25.76 4.07 -9.56
C VAL A 527 26.04 4.92 -8.34
N ILE A 528 25.31 4.65 -7.27
CA ILE A 528 25.51 5.25 -5.95
C ILE A 528 26.16 4.18 -5.06
N ARG A 529 27.26 4.52 -4.40
CA ARG A 529 27.95 3.67 -3.41
C ARG A 529 28.28 4.51 -2.19
N HIS A 530 27.67 4.22 -1.04
CA HIS A 530 27.85 5.01 0.18
C HIS A 530 27.67 6.52 -0.06
N TYR A 531 26.56 6.90 -0.69
CA TYR A 531 26.22 8.28 -1.08
C TYR A 531 27.10 8.91 -2.18
N GLU A 532 28.18 8.27 -2.61
CA GLU A 532 28.94 8.74 -3.78
C GLU A 532 28.23 8.33 -5.06
N ILE A 533 27.78 9.31 -5.84
CA ILE A 533 27.18 9.07 -7.16
C ILE A 533 28.24 9.15 -8.27
N ASP A 534 28.23 8.16 -9.16
CA ASP A 534 28.80 8.21 -10.50
C ASP A 534 27.66 8.01 -11.51
N SER A 535 27.28 9.10 -12.18
CA SER A 535 26.15 9.14 -13.10
C SER A 535 26.60 9.58 -14.50
N ARG A 536 26.18 8.83 -15.50
CA ARG A 536 26.41 9.11 -16.91
C ARG A 536 25.09 9.40 -17.58
N ASN A 537 24.90 10.65 -18.00
CA ASN A 537 23.65 11.12 -18.59
C ASN A 537 23.87 11.45 -20.07
N ASN A 538 23.05 10.88 -20.94
CA ASN A 538 22.98 11.17 -22.36
C ASN A 538 21.69 11.94 -22.62
N ILE A 539 21.80 13.10 -23.25
CA ILE A 539 20.64 13.88 -23.69
C ILE A 539 20.71 14.00 -25.21
N ASP A 540 19.60 13.67 -25.87
CA ASP A 540 19.41 13.84 -27.31
C ASP A 540 18.12 14.61 -27.58
N ILE A 541 18.21 15.74 -28.27
CA ILE A 541 17.05 16.53 -28.67
C ILE A 541 17.06 16.70 -30.18
N TYR A 542 15.93 16.42 -30.82
CA TYR A 542 15.77 16.57 -32.25
C TYR A 542 14.78 17.67 -32.60
N ASN A 543 15.15 18.51 -33.58
CA ASN A 543 14.30 19.54 -34.17
C ASN A 543 13.63 20.49 -33.15
N LEU A 544 14.35 20.84 -32.08
CA LEU A 544 13.85 21.75 -31.04
C LEU A 544 13.64 23.16 -31.60
N THR A 545 12.43 23.69 -31.60
CA THR A 545 12.15 25.07 -32.03
C THR A 545 11.53 25.88 -30.92
N VAL A 546 11.80 27.19 -30.95
CA VAL A 546 11.24 28.16 -30.01
C VAL A 546 10.50 29.23 -30.78
N GLY A 547 9.38 29.69 -30.21
CA GLY A 547 8.61 30.80 -30.75
C GLY A 547 9.25 32.16 -30.51
N ASP A 548 8.52 33.22 -30.82
CA ASP A 548 8.90 34.57 -30.45
C ASP A 548 8.67 34.83 -28.96
N LYS A 549 9.52 35.67 -28.36
CA LYS A 549 9.34 36.12 -26.99
C LYS A 549 8.08 37.01 -26.91
N PRO A 550 7.06 36.65 -26.11
CA PRO A 550 5.89 37.52 -25.93
C PRO A 550 6.30 38.90 -25.40
N SER A 551 5.62 39.95 -25.85
CA SER A 551 5.98 41.34 -25.50
C SER A 551 5.85 41.66 -24.01
N ASP A 552 4.98 40.95 -23.31
CA ASP A 552 4.69 41.05 -21.88
C ASP A 552 5.44 40.00 -21.04
N ALA A 553 6.26 39.13 -21.67
CA ALA A 553 6.99 38.08 -20.98
C ALA A 553 8.02 38.68 -20.00
N LYS A 554 7.92 38.27 -18.73
CA LYS A 554 8.86 38.58 -17.65
C LYS A 554 9.61 37.32 -17.23
N PRO A 555 10.59 36.87 -18.02
CA PRO A 555 11.28 35.62 -17.74
C PRO A 555 12.22 35.75 -16.54
N GLU A 556 12.40 34.65 -15.81
CA GLU A 556 13.34 34.60 -14.69
C GLU A 556 14.80 34.75 -15.15
N TYR A 557 15.14 34.21 -16.32
CA TYR A 557 16.45 34.30 -16.93
C TYR A 557 16.37 34.92 -18.32
N THR A 558 17.28 35.85 -18.61
CA THR A 558 17.44 36.39 -19.97
C THR A 558 18.38 35.48 -20.76
N VAL A 559 17.80 34.57 -21.54
CA VAL A 559 18.55 33.61 -22.36
C VAL A 559 18.29 33.88 -23.84
N PRO A 560 19.31 34.06 -24.70
CA PRO A 560 19.13 34.26 -26.14
C PRO A 560 18.85 32.91 -26.83
N MET A 561 17.68 32.31 -26.56
CA MET A 561 17.36 30.94 -26.94
C MET A 561 17.54 30.65 -28.43
N LYS A 562 17.13 31.56 -29.33
CA LYS A 562 17.32 31.38 -30.78
C LYS A 562 18.79 31.24 -31.17
N ILE A 563 19.68 32.03 -30.56
CA ILE A 563 21.12 31.97 -30.80
C ILE A 563 21.70 30.71 -30.17
N ALA A 564 21.31 30.40 -28.93
CA ALA A 564 21.75 29.19 -28.25
C ALA A 564 21.40 27.93 -29.05
N LEU A 565 20.17 27.82 -29.55
CA LEU A 565 19.75 26.69 -30.39
C LEU A 565 20.50 26.64 -31.72
N TYR A 566 20.77 27.79 -32.35
CA TYR A 566 21.58 27.84 -33.58
C TYR A 566 22.99 27.30 -33.36
N ILE A 567 23.58 27.57 -32.20
CA ILE A 567 24.92 27.09 -31.83
C ILE A 567 24.89 25.59 -31.45
N LEU A 568 23.86 25.16 -30.72
CA LEU A 568 23.79 23.81 -30.17
C LEU A 568 23.35 22.74 -31.18
N LYS A 569 22.58 23.14 -32.20
CA LYS A 569 22.13 22.22 -33.25
C LYS A 569 23.25 21.92 -34.22
N ASP A 570 23.40 20.64 -34.57
CA ASP A 570 24.20 20.23 -35.70
C ASP A 570 23.47 20.45 -37.05
N LYS A 571 24.14 20.06 -38.14
CA LYS A 571 23.62 20.18 -39.51
C LYS A 571 22.31 19.42 -39.76
N ASP A 572 22.00 18.43 -38.93
CA ASP A 572 20.81 17.59 -39.05
C ASP A 572 19.71 18.05 -38.07
N GLY A 573 19.93 19.17 -37.37
CA GLY A 573 18.98 19.76 -36.42
C GLY A 573 18.96 19.07 -35.05
N LYS A 574 20.01 18.29 -34.73
CA LYS A 574 20.14 17.52 -33.50
C LYS A 574 21.02 18.25 -32.49
N ILE A 575 20.63 18.17 -31.22
CA ILE A 575 21.41 18.62 -30.06
C ILE A 575 21.71 17.36 -29.26
N ALA A 576 22.98 17.01 -29.09
CA ALA A 576 23.37 15.83 -28.33
C ALA A 576 24.59 16.14 -27.45
N PHE A 577 24.49 15.80 -26.17
CA PHE A 577 25.58 16.03 -25.22
C PHE A 577 25.50 15.05 -24.04
N ASP A 578 26.67 14.76 -23.49
CA ASP A 578 26.82 13.89 -22.34
C ASP A 578 27.11 14.74 -21.10
N ILE A 579 26.37 14.52 -20.00
CA ILE A 579 26.60 15.18 -18.71
C ILE A 579 27.10 14.13 -17.71
N PRO A 580 28.41 14.07 -17.44
CA PRO A 580 28.91 13.30 -16.31
C PRO A 580 28.55 14.03 -15.02
N VAL A 581 27.95 13.31 -14.06
CA VAL A 581 27.67 13.83 -12.73
C VAL A 581 28.38 12.93 -11.72
N LYS A 582 29.30 13.51 -10.95
CA LYS A 582 30.01 12.84 -9.87
C LYS A 582 30.00 13.69 -8.62
N GLY A 583 29.86 13.07 -7.46
CA GLY A 583 29.95 13.75 -6.17
C GLY A 583 29.22 13.01 -5.05
N ASN A 584 29.29 13.57 -3.85
CA ASN A 584 28.65 13.01 -2.67
C ASN A 584 27.24 13.60 -2.50
N LEU A 585 26.22 12.76 -2.36
CA LEU A 585 24.82 13.17 -2.20
C LEU A 585 24.52 13.82 -0.84
N GLN A 586 25.42 13.73 0.13
CA GLN A 586 25.31 14.37 1.45
C GLN A 586 26.05 15.70 1.52
N ASP A 587 26.82 16.08 0.50
CA ASP A 587 27.51 17.36 0.45
C ASP A 587 26.50 18.49 0.14
N PRO A 588 26.32 19.49 1.03
CA PRO A 588 25.40 20.61 0.77
C PRO A 588 25.82 21.50 -0.41
N GLU A 589 27.10 21.51 -0.79
CA GLU A 589 27.60 22.24 -1.96
C GLU A 589 27.34 21.49 -3.28
N PHE A 590 27.02 20.19 -3.21
CA PHE A 590 26.70 19.39 -4.38
C PHE A 590 25.32 19.76 -4.93
N SER A 591 25.28 20.24 -6.18
CA SER A 591 24.05 20.64 -6.86
C SER A 591 24.00 20.09 -8.28
N TYR A 592 23.06 19.18 -8.54
CA TYR A 592 22.79 18.67 -9.89
C TYR A 592 22.52 19.78 -10.90
N GLY A 593 21.68 20.76 -10.52
CA GLY A 593 21.30 21.87 -11.40
C GLY A 593 22.51 22.71 -11.82
N LYS A 594 23.44 22.99 -10.90
CA LYS A 594 24.69 23.71 -11.18
C LYS A 594 25.56 22.96 -12.18
N ILE A 595 25.70 21.63 -12.03
CA ILE A 595 26.49 20.79 -12.95
C ILE A 595 25.89 20.79 -14.35
N VAL A 596 24.57 20.64 -14.46
CA VAL A 596 23.84 20.68 -15.74
C VAL A 596 24.02 22.04 -16.41
N TRP A 597 23.79 23.14 -15.67
CA TRP A 597 23.94 24.50 -16.18
C TRP A 597 25.36 24.80 -16.67
N GLN A 598 26.39 24.45 -15.88
CA GLN A 598 27.79 24.63 -16.26
C GLN A 598 28.14 23.84 -17.53
N THR A 599 27.60 22.62 -17.68
CA THR A 599 27.82 21.79 -18.87
C THR A 599 27.23 22.43 -20.12
N LEU A 600 26.01 22.98 -20.04
CA LEU A 600 25.38 23.73 -21.13
C LEU A 600 26.17 24.97 -21.52
N VAL A 601 26.63 25.77 -20.54
CA VAL A 601 27.46 26.95 -20.78
C VAL A 601 28.78 26.57 -21.46
N ASN A 602 29.45 25.52 -20.97
CA ASN A 602 30.70 25.03 -21.56
C ASN A 602 30.53 24.53 -23.00
N LEU A 603 29.37 23.93 -23.31
CA LEU A 603 29.03 23.49 -24.66
C LEU A 603 28.89 24.69 -25.60
N LEU A 604 28.21 25.76 -25.17
CA LEU A 604 28.08 27.00 -25.95
C LEU A 604 29.43 27.69 -26.22
N VAL A 605 30.32 27.74 -25.22
CA VAL A 605 31.66 28.35 -25.36
C VAL A 605 32.54 27.55 -26.33
N LYS A 606 32.46 26.22 -26.32
CA LYS A 606 33.25 25.35 -27.23
C LYS A 606 32.86 25.45 -28.69
N VAL A 607 31.64 25.90 -29.00
CA VAL A 607 31.11 25.97 -30.37
C VAL A 607 31.21 27.40 -30.96
N ALA A 608 31.75 28.37 -30.22
CA ALA A 608 31.91 29.76 -30.66
C ALA A 608 33.01 30.01 -31.73
N LEU A 609 33.60 28.96 -32.33
CA LEU A 609 34.68 29.08 -33.33
C LEU A 609 34.39 28.33 -34.66
N SER A 610 33.20 28.52 -35.23
CA SER A 610 33.02 28.32 -36.68
C SER A 610 31.79 29.06 -37.21
N PRO A 611 31.95 30.08 -38.07
CA PRO A 611 30.83 30.66 -38.77
C PRO A 611 30.53 29.84 -40.03
N ALA A 612 29.28 29.39 -40.24
CA ALA A 612 28.49 29.64 -41.46
C ALA A 612 27.39 28.60 -41.77
N LYS A 613 26.40 29.14 -42.51
CA LYS A 613 25.38 28.54 -43.41
C LYS A 613 24.09 27.97 -42.81
N LEU A 614 23.13 28.90 -42.68
CA LEU A 614 21.69 28.67 -42.74
C LEU A 614 21.29 27.93 -44.03
N ILE A 615 20.73 26.73 -43.88
CA ILE A 615 19.82 26.13 -44.86
C ILE A 615 18.49 25.90 -44.13
N PHE A 616 17.51 26.76 -44.40
CA PHE A 616 16.12 26.49 -44.06
C PHE A 616 15.58 25.46 -45.04
N GLY A 617 15.12 24.32 -44.54
CA GLY A 617 14.40 23.31 -45.31
C GLY A 617 13.17 22.82 -44.55
N ASN A 618 12.03 23.49 -44.74
CA ASN A 618 10.73 23.10 -44.20
C ASN A 618 10.09 21.93 -45.01
N SER A 619 10.85 20.87 -45.30
CA SER A 619 10.29 19.65 -45.88
C SER A 619 10.42 18.51 -44.89
N THR A 620 9.29 17.96 -44.43
CA THR A 620 9.27 16.71 -43.65
C THR A 620 10.04 15.64 -44.44
N PRO A 621 11.12 15.05 -43.90
CA PRO A 621 11.91 14.06 -44.62
C PRO A 621 11.02 12.88 -45.05
N SER A 622 11.07 12.43 -46.30
CA SER A 622 10.29 11.25 -46.74
C SER A 622 10.88 9.93 -46.25
N ASP A 623 12.12 9.96 -45.76
CA ASP A 623 12.79 8.83 -45.13
C ASP A 623 13.73 9.24 -43.99
N PHE A 624 14.09 8.27 -43.15
CA PHE A 624 15.20 8.39 -42.20
C PHE A 624 16.04 7.13 -42.19
N ALA A 625 17.35 7.29 -41.95
CA ALA A 625 18.28 6.18 -41.81
C ALA A 625 18.21 5.58 -40.39
N PHE A 626 18.41 4.27 -40.29
CA PHE A 626 18.46 3.58 -39.01
C PHE A 626 19.63 2.62 -38.91
N ASP A 627 20.07 2.37 -37.68
CA ASP A 627 21.06 1.34 -37.39
C ASP A 627 20.41 -0.04 -37.51
N ILE A 628 20.97 -0.88 -38.39
CA ILE A 628 20.48 -2.24 -38.61
C ILE A 628 20.47 -3.10 -37.33
N ALA A 629 21.35 -2.81 -36.36
CA ALA A 629 21.46 -3.51 -35.08
C ALA A 629 20.63 -2.88 -33.95
N ALA A 630 19.96 -1.74 -34.19
CA ALA A 630 19.13 -1.11 -33.17
C ALA A 630 17.83 -1.87 -32.95
N ASP A 631 17.48 -2.10 -31.70
CA ASP A 631 16.22 -2.67 -31.23
C ASP A 631 15.16 -1.60 -30.92
N ASP A 632 15.53 -0.33 -31.04
CA ASP A 632 14.69 0.82 -30.78
C ASP A 632 15.04 2.00 -31.71
N PHE A 633 14.22 3.04 -31.69
CA PHE A 633 14.45 4.28 -32.43
C PHE A 633 15.04 5.37 -31.54
N THR A 634 15.82 6.26 -32.15
CA THR A 634 16.26 7.50 -31.50
C THR A 634 15.13 8.52 -31.44
N SER A 635 15.24 9.54 -30.60
CA SER A 635 14.25 10.63 -30.53
C SER A 635 14.12 11.37 -31.87
N GLU A 636 15.19 11.43 -32.64
CA GLU A 636 15.20 11.93 -34.03
C GLU A 636 14.29 11.10 -34.94
N GLN A 637 14.46 9.79 -34.92
CA GLN A 637 13.69 8.89 -35.77
C GLN A 637 12.21 8.88 -35.38
N TYR A 638 11.91 8.96 -34.07
CA TYR A 638 10.54 9.13 -33.60
C TYR A 638 9.94 10.47 -34.05
N GLY A 639 10.66 11.58 -33.87
CA GLY A 639 10.20 12.90 -34.31
C GLY A 639 9.89 12.95 -35.80
N ILE A 640 10.77 12.43 -36.66
CA ILE A 640 10.53 12.35 -38.11
C ILE A 640 9.27 11.50 -38.40
N ALA A 641 9.14 10.34 -37.76
CA ALA A 641 8.03 9.44 -38.00
C ALA A 641 6.68 10.03 -37.55
N GLN A 642 6.66 10.77 -36.44
CA GLN A 642 5.46 11.47 -35.96
C GLN A 642 5.01 12.56 -36.93
N GLU A 643 5.95 13.34 -37.48
CA GLU A 643 5.62 14.34 -38.51
C GLU A 643 4.93 13.73 -39.73
N TRP A 644 5.24 12.47 -40.10
CA TRP A 644 4.55 11.78 -41.19
C TRP A 644 3.05 11.59 -40.94
N THR A 645 2.63 11.49 -39.68
CA THR A 645 1.21 11.30 -39.34
C THR A 645 0.37 12.54 -39.56
N LYS A 646 0.96 13.74 -39.60
CA LYS A 646 0.24 15.00 -39.83
C LYS A 646 -0.51 15.03 -41.16
N VAL A 647 -0.05 14.29 -42.17
CA VAL A 647 -0.75 14.15 -43.46
C VAL A 647 -2.16 13.56 -43.31
N LEU A 648 -2.37 12.71 -42.30
CA LEU A 648 -3.65 12.05 -42.04
C LEU A 648 -4.67 13.01 -41.44
N SER A 649 -4.22 13.92 -40.58
CA SER A 649 -5.04 15.00 -40.02
C SER A 649 -5.34 16.10 -41.03
N LEU A 650 -4.38 16.42 -41.92
CA LEU A 650 -4.54 17.44 -42.96
C LEU A 650 -5.42 16.97 -44.14
N LYS A 651 -5.46 15.66 -44.44
CA LYS A 651 -6.23 15.09 -45.55
C LYS A 651 -7.02 13.84 -45.09
N PRO A 652 -8.22 14.03 -44.51
CA PRO A 652 -9.08 12.93 -44.07
C PRO A 652 -9.35 11.93 -45.21
N GLY A 653 -9.17 10.63 -44.95
CA GLY A 653 -9.33 9.54 -45.93
C GLY A 653 -8.02 9.02 -46.54
N SER A 654 -6.90 9.72 -46.35
CA SER A 654 -5.58 9.25 -46.81
C SER A 654 -5.10 8.02 -46.01
N LYS A 655 -4.29 7.15 -46.63
CA LYS A 655 -3.62 6.01 -45.96
C LYS A 655 -2.10 6.18 -45.97
N LEU A 656 -1.48 6.11 -44.80
CA LEU A 656 -0.03 6.16 -44.60
C LEU A 656 0.54 4.73 -44.48
N THR A 657 1.44 4.38 -45.39
CA THR A 657 2.26 3.17 -45.31
C THR A 657 3.71 3.53 -45.03
N VAL A 658 4.25 3.02 -43.93
CA VAL A 658 5.66 3.15 -43.60
C VAL A 658 6.36 1.83 -43.91
N VAL A 659 7.41 1.87 -44.74
CA VAL A 659 8.15 0.69 -45.18
C VAL A 659 9.56 0.73 -44.63
N GLN A 660 9.92 -0.25 -43.82
CA GLN A 660 11.32 -0.50 -43.45
C GLN A 660 12.03 -1.17 -44.64
N VAL A 661 13.12 -0.56 -45.10
CA VAL A 661 13.93 -1.06 -46.21
C VAL A 661 15.38 -1.26 -45.75
N TYR A 662 15.93 -2.43 -46.02
CA TYR A 662 17.37 -2.67 -45.99
C TYR A 662 17.77 -3.79 -46.97
N ASN A 663 19.02 -3.80 -47.42
CA ASN A 663 19.57 -4.90 -48.21
C ASN A 663 20.24 -5.92 -47.27
N PRO A 664 19.70 -7.12 -47.08
CA PRO A 664 20.22 -8.05 -46.09
C PRO A 664 21.64 -8.53 -46.37
N LYS A 665 21.97 -8.82 -47.64
CA LYS A 665 23.31 -9.28 -48.03
C LYS A 665 24.38 -8.23 -47.78
N LYS A 666 24.07 -6.96 -48.03
CA LYS A 666 25.02 -5.85 -47.83
C LYS A 666 25.13 -5.38 -46.38
N GLN A 667 24.11 -5.63 -45.57
CA GLN A 667 24.06 -5.19 -44.17
C GLN A 667 24.53 -6.28 -43.20
N GLN A 668 24.67 -7.54 -43.64
CA GLN A 668 25.13 -8.66 -42.81
C GLN A 668 26.48 -8.40 -42.13
N GLU A 669 27.49 -7.89 -42.86
CA GLU A 669 28.80 -7.61 -42.27
C GLU A 669 28.76 -6.47 -41.26
N SER A 670 28.02 -5.39 -41.57
CA SER A 670 27.86 -4.26 -40.64
C SER A 670 27.12 -4.69 -39.36
N PHE A 671 26.07 -5.50 -39.52
CA PHE A 671 25.33 -6.07 -38.40
C PHE A 671 26.21 -7.00 -37.56
N LEU A 672 26.98 -7.87 -38.21
CA LEU A 672 27.92 -8.77 -37.55
C LEU A 672 28.96 -8.00 -36.74
N ARG A 673 29.58 -6.97 -37.31
CA ARG A 673 30.58 -6.15 -36.63
C ARG A 673 30.01 -5.47 -35.38
N LYS A 674 28.76 -5.00 -35.44
CA LYS A 674 28.08 -4.41 -34.28
C LYS A 674 27.77 -5.47 -33.23
N MET A 675 27.31 -6.65 -33.64
CA MET A 675 27.13 -7.77 -32.74
C MET A 675 28.43 -8.16 -32.04
N GLU A 676 29.55 -8.26 -32.76
CA GLU A 676 30.87 -8.55 -32.19
C GLU A 676 31.23 -7.57 -31.07
N LYS A 677 31.09 -6.26 -31.32
CA LYS A 677 31.36 -5.23 -30.31
C LYS A 677 30.47 -5.36 -29.08
N LEU A 678 29.18 -5.62 -29.30
CA LEU A 678 28.23 -5.79 -28.20
C LEU A 678 28.53 -7.05 -27.41
N GLU A 679 28.80 -8.18 -28.05
CA GLU A 679 29.17 -9.44 -27.37
C GLU A 679 30.50 -9.34 -26.64
N PHE A 680 31.49 -8.64 -27.20
CA PHE A 680 32.74 -8.34 -26.51
C PHE A 680 32.51 -7.54 -25.22
N TYR A 681 31.68 -6.49 -25.31
CA TYR A 681 31.35 -5.69 -24.13
C TYR A 681 30.61 -6.52 -23.06
N ARG A 682 29.71 -7.42 -23.47
CA ARG A 682 29.06 -8.36 -22.55
C ARG A 682 30.05 -9.33 -21.91
N ALA A 683 31.01 -9.84 -22.68
CA ALA A 683 32.05 -10.74 -22.18
C ALA A 683 32.95 -10.05 -21.15
N GLN A 684 33.29 -8.77 -21.35
CA GLN A 684 34.08 -8.00 -20.39
C GLN A 684 33.31 -7.67 -19.10
N THR A 685 32.02 -7.34 -19.23
CA THR A 685 31.21 -6.84 -18.10
C THR A 685 30.40 -7.92 -17.38
N GLY A 686 30.24 -9.09 -17.99
CA GLY A 686 29.35 -10.16 -17.52
C GLY A 686 27.85 -9.81 -17.63
N LYS A 687 27.48 -8.72 -18.31
CA LYS A 687 26.09 -8.26 -18.42
C LYS A 687 25.42 -8.84 -19.66
N ALA A 688 24.31 -9.57 -19.49
CA ALA A 688 23.52 -10.07 -20.62
C ALA A 688 22.75 -8.96 -21.37
N ASN A 689 22.22 -7.98 -20.63
CA ASN A 689 21.47 -6.84 -21.18
C ASN A 689 22.26 -5.55 -20.94
N LEU A 690 22.42 -4.76 -22.00
CA LEU A 690 23.14 -3.49 -21.97
C LEU A 690 22.13 -2.33 -21.90
N THR A 691 22.44 -1.31 -21.10
CA THR A 691 21.68 -0.05 -21.08
C THR A 691 21.90 0.72 -22.38
N PRO A 692 21.07 1.73 -22.72
CA PRO A 692 21.31 2.58 -23.89
C PRO A 692 22.69 3.28 -23.85
N VAL A 693 23.14 3.71 -22.67
CA VAL A 693 24.44 4.36 -22.46
C VAL A 693 25.58 3.36 -22.66
N GLU A 694 25.48 2.15 -22.10
CA GLU A 694 26.46 1.07 -22.31
C GLU A 694 26.52 0.62 -23.76
N ARG A 695 25.37 0.47 -24.42
CA ARG A 695 25.29 0.10 -25.83
C ARG A 695 25.98 1.14 -26.71
N LYS A 696 25.74 2.44 -26.47
CA LYS A 696 26.43 3.54 -27.18
C LYS A 696 27.94 3.43 -26.98
N ALA A 697 28.38 3.31 -25.72
CA ALA A 697 29.80 3.16 -25.39
C ALA A 697 30.45 1.93 -26.05
N ALA A 698 29.76 0.78 -26.07
CA ALA A 698 30.24 -0.45 -26.68
C ALA A 698 30.42 -0.31 -28.21
N LEU A 699 29.49 0.35 -28.89
CA LEU A 699 29.55 0.54 -30.34
C LEU A 699 30.64 1.54 -30.75
N GLU A 700 30.85 2.58 -29.94
CA GLU A 700 31.85 3.64 -30.15
C GLU A 700 33.26 3.26 -29.69
N ALA A 701 33.41 2.19 -28.89
CA ALA A 701 34.70 1.72 -28.41
C ALA A 701 35.68 1.42 -29.57
N LYS A 702 36.95 1.79 -29.37
CA LYS A 702 38.03 1.47 -30.32
C LYS A 702 38.37 0.00 -30.26
N ASP A 703 38.82 -0.53 -31.40
CA ASP A 703 39.24 -1.93 -31.52
C ASP A 703 40.65 -2.10 -30.92
N ASP A 704 40.70 -2.49 -29.66
CA ASP A 704 41.94 -2.79 -28.94
C ASP A 704 42.38 -4.25 -29.14
N ASP A 705 43.53 -4.62 -28.58
CA ASP A 705 44.06 -5.97 -28.75
C ASP A 705 43.22 -7.05 -28.03
N ALA A 706 42.52 -6.68 -26.96
CA ALA A 706 41.57 -7.57 -26.29
C ALA A 706 40.36 -7.87 -27.18
N PHE A 707 39.86 -6.88 -27.92
CA PHE A 707 38.78 -7.07 -28.89
C PHE A 707 39.21 -8.01 -30.03
N LYS A 708 40.44 -7.85 -30.55
CA LYS A 708 40.97 -8.75 -31.59
C LYS A 708 41.09 -10.20 -31.10
N GLN A 709 41.57 -10.42 -29.88
CA GLN A 709 41.64 -11.76 -29.27
C GLN A 709 40.26 -12.38 -29.06
N PHE A 710 39.27 -11.57 -28.66
CA PHE A 710 37.89 -12.04 -28.56
C PHE A 710 37.34 -12.48 -29.93
N GLN A 711 37.64 -11.74 -31.00
CA GLN A 711 37.18 -12.11 -32.36
C GLN A 711 37.68 -13.49 -32.81
N GLU A 712 38.87 -13.91 -32.40
CA GLU A 712 39.42 -15.23 -32.75
C GLU A 712 38.69 -16.39 -32.05
N THR A 713 38.14 -16.12 -30.86
CA THR A 713 37.47 -17.13 -30.03
C THR A 713 35.94 -17.07 -30.11
N TRP A 714 35.38 -15.98 -30.65
CA TRP A 714 33.95 -15.77 -30.76
C TRP A 714 33.32 -16.63 -31.85
N LYS A 715 32.29 -17.41 -31.48
CA LYS A 715 31.56 -18.28 -32.40
C LYS A 715 30.60 -17.45 -33.26
N ARG A 716 31.07 -17.04 -34.44
CA ARG A 716 30.30 -16.30 -35.45
C ARG A 716 29.03 -17.08 -35.87
N PRO A 717 27.84 -16.45 -35.88
CA PRO A 717 26.62 -17.03 -36.46
C PRO A 717 26.73 -17.22 -37.97
N SER A 718 26.03 -18.23 -38.50
CA SER A 718 25.92 -18.48 -39.94
C SER A 718 25.14 -17.37 -40.65
N ASP A 719 25.34 -17.21 -41.97
CA ASP A 719 24.63 -16.19 -42.75
C ASP A 719 23.11 -16.35 -42.72
N LYS A 720 22.62 -17.60 -42.60
CA LYS A 720 21.20 -17.90 -42.44
C LYS A 720 20.68 -17.39 -41.10
N GLU A 721 21.39 -17.65 -40.01
CA GLU A 721 21.03 -17.17 -38.67
C GLU A 721 21.06 -15.64 -38.61
N LEU A 722 22.08 -15.00 -39.19
CA LEU A 722 22.16 -13.54 -39.27
C LEU A 722 20.94 -12.95 -40.00
N LEU A 723 20.50 -13.57 -41.10
CA LEU A 723 19.33 -13.12 -41.85
C LEU A 723 18.04 -13.26 -41.04
N GLU A 724 17.87 -14.37 -40.31
CA GLU A 724 16.72 -14.59 -39.43
C GLU A 724 16.70 -13.58 -38.26
N MET A 725 17.86 -13.27 -37.66
CA MET A 725 17.98 -12.24 -36.64
C MET A 725 17.64 -10.85 -37.16
N LEU A 726 18.15 -10.48 -38.34
CA LEU A 726 17.84 -9.20 -39.00
C LEU A 726 16.36 -9.03 -39.30
N ASN A 727 15.70 -10.07 -39.82
CA ASN A 727 14.27 -10.06 -40.09
C ASN A 727 13.44 -9.95 -38.80
N ARG A 728 13.83 -10.66 -37.74
CA ARG A 728 13.18 -10.54 -36.41
C ARG A 728 13.30 -9.12 -35.85
N LEU A 729 14.49 -8.53 -35.86
CA LEU A 729 14.69 -7.14 -35.43
C LEU A 729 13.89 -6.14 -36.27
N ALA A 730 13.80 -6.37 -37.59
CA ALA A 730 12.98 -5.54 -38.46
C ALA A 730 11.49 -5.61 -38.10
N GLN A 731 10.97 -6.80 -37.82
CA GLN A 731 9.59 -6.95 -37.38
C GLN A 731 9.33 -6.25 -36.04
N GLN A 732 10.22 -6.43 -35.06
CA GLN A 732 10.12 -5.77 -33.76
C GLN A 732 10.10 -4.24 -33.87
N ARG A 733 11.00 -3.66 -34.69
CA ARG A 733 11.00 -2.22 -34.96
C ARG A 733 9.70 -1.76 -35.62
N ASN A 734 9.17 -2.50 -36.58
CA ASN A 734 7.91 -2.15 -37.24
C ASN A 734 6.73 -2.14 -36.27
N GLU A 735 6.60 -3.18 -35.44
CA GLU A 735 5.53 -3.27 -34.42
C GLU A 735 5.61 -2.10 -33.43
N LYS A 736 6.83 -1.75 -33.01
CA LYS A 736 7.07 -0.63 -32.10
C LYS A 736 6.72 0.71 -32.72
N LEU A 737 7.19 0.97 -33.94
CA LEU A 737 6.88 2.21 -34.66
C LEU A 737 5.37 2.33 -34.91
N GLN A 738 4.71 1.23 -35.31
CA GLN A 738 3.27 1.22 -35.51
C GLN A 738 2.50 1.58 -34.24
N LYS A 739 2.89 1.01 -33.10
CA LYS A 739 2.26 1.30 -31.81
C LYS A 739 2.38 2.78 -31.44
N ILE A 740 3.52 3.40 -31.70
CA ILE A 740 3.77 4.82 -31.36
C ILE A 740 3.06 5.77 -32.33
N LEU A 741 3.09 5.48 -33.63
CA LEU A 741 2.36 6.31 -34.60
C LEU A 741 0.85 6.20 -34.42
N ALA A 742 0.33 5.06 -33.95
CA ALA A 742 -1.09 4.89 -33.65
C ALA A 742 -1.60 5.75 -32.49
N THR A 743 -0.73 6.36 -31.68
CA THR A 743 -1.13 7.28 -30.60
C THR A 743 -1.22 8.74 -31.05
N GLN A 744 -0.92 9.05 -32.30
CA GLN A 744 -0.94 10.41 -32.82
C GLN A 744 -2.34 10.79 -33.28
N ASP A 745 -2.67 12.08 -33.23
CA ASP A 745 -3.97 12.58 -33.64
C ASP A 745 -4.27 12.26 -35.12
N GLY A 746 -5.52 11.87 -35.41
CA GLY A 746 -5.96 11.51 -36.75
C GLY A 746 -5.51 10.13 -37.24
N VAL A 747 -4.78 9.35 -36.42
CA VAL A 747 -4.33 8.01 -36.77
C VAL A 747 -5.31 6.94 -36.26
N SER A 748 -5.55 5.92 -37.09
CA SER A 748 -6.38 4.75 -36.77
C SER A 748 -5.76 3.49 -37.36
N ALA A 749 -6.21 2.32 -36.90
CA ALA A 749 -5.77 1.03 -37.45
C ALA A 749 -6.08 0.86 -38.95
N GLN A 750 -6.98 1.67 -39.52
CA GLN A 750 -7.38 1.59 -40.93
C GLN A 750 -6.52 2.46 -41.86
N ASN A 751 -5.88 3.51 -41.33
CA ASN A 751 -5.14 4.49 -42.12
C ASN A 751 -3.61 4.44 -41.91
N LEU A 752 -3.10 3.59 -41.01
CA LEU A 752 -1.67 3.38 -40.78
C LEU A 752 -1.27 1.91 -41.01
N LYS A 753 -0.20 1.69 -41.75
CA LYS A 753 0.45 0.37 -41.87
C LYS A 753 1.97 0.50 -41.83
N VAL A 754 2.64 -0.17 -40.89
CA VAL A 754 4.10 -0.29 -40.86
C VAL A 754 4.50 -1.70 -41.27
N ARG A 755 5.41 -1.86 -42.23
CA ARG A 755 5.81 -3.18 -42.74
C ARG A 755 7.26 -3.25 -43.20
N LEU A 756 7.79 -4.46 -43.29
CA LEU A 756 9.06 -4.72 -43.97
C LEU A 756 8.84 -4.73 -45.49
N ALA A 757 9.82 -4.21 -46.23
CA ALA A 757 9.86 -4.30 -47.68
C ALA A 757 9.83 -5.76 -48.17
N THR A 758 9.08 -6.02 -49.24
CA THR A 758 9.07 -7.29 -49.97
C THR A 758 10.45 -7.60 -50.56
N ALA A 759 10.67 -8.84 -51.00
CA ALA A 759 11.93 -9.23 -51.62
C ALA A 759 12.25 -8.41 -52.88
N GLU A 760 11.23 -7.99 -53.63
CA GLU A 760 11.37 -7.14 -54.82
C GLU A 760 11.71 -5.69 -54.45
N GLU A 761 10.99 -5.10 -53.48
CA GLU A 761 11.27 -3.75 -52.97
C GLU A 761 12.69 -3.62 -52.38
N ARG A 762 13.26 -4.69 -51.82
CA ARG A 762 14.64 -4.70 -51.31
C ARG A 762 15.72 -4.76 -52.39
N ARG A 763 15.38 -5.15 -53.63
CA ARG A 763 16.35 -5.27 -54.75
C ARG A 763 16.68 -3.93 -55.40
N SER A 764 15.80 -2.92 -55.31
CA SER A 764 15.94 -1.64 -56.01
C SER A 764 16.62 -0.53 -55.21
N ILE A 765 17.11 -0.82 -53.99
CA ILE A 765 17.54 0.21 -53.03
C ILE A 765 19.02 0.03 -52.70
N GLY A 766 19.74 1.16 -52.62
CA GLY A 766 21.18 1.23 -52.37
C GLY A 766 21.62 0.70 -51.00
N ASN A 767 22.84 1.01 -50.58
CA ASN A 767 23.43 0.41 -49.36
C ASN A 767 22.83 0.90 -48.03
N LYS A 768 21.79 1.74 -48.02
CA LYS A 768 21.26 2.37 -46.81
C LYS A 768 20.09 1.59 -46.22
N SER A 769 20.07 1.46 -44.89
CA SER A 769 18.93 0.98 -44.12
C SER A 769 18.06 2.18 -43.76
N VAL A 770 16.84 2.25 -44.31
CA VAL A 770 15.94 3.41 -44.17
C VAL A 770 14.50 3.00 -43.87
N PHE A 771 13.78 3.84 -43.15
CA PHE A 771 12.31 3.83 -43.12
C PHE A 771 11.80 4.86 -44.12
N ARG A 772 10.85 4.49 -44.97
CA ARG A 772 10.24 5.37 -45.98
C ARG A 772 8.74 5.49 -45.77
N MET A 773 8.21 6.70 -45.85
CA MET A 773 6.76 6.92 -45.93
C MET A 773 6.24 6.85 -47.38
N SER A 774 5.03 6.34 -47.53
CA SER A 774 4.23 6.38 -48.75
C SER A 774 2.79 6.72 -48.36
N VAL A 775 2.17 7.66 -49.06
CA VAL A 775 0.80 8.10 -48.79
C VAL A 775 -0.08 7.79 -50.00
N GLN A 776 -1.16 7.06 -49.76
CA GLN A 776 -2.24 6.90 -50.72
C GLN A 776 -3.31 7.93 -50.40
N LEU A 777 -3.53 8.87 -51.31
CA LEU A 777 -4.60 9.86 -51.18
C LEU A 777 -5.97 9.20 -51.41
N PRO A 778 -7.04 9.71 -50.79
CA PRO A 778 -8.40 9.19 -50.93
C PRO A 778 -8.93 9.23 -52.37
#